data_AF-A0A0E4FYI9-F1
#
_entry.id   AF-A0A0E4FYI9-F1
#
_cell.length_a   1.000
_cell.length_b   1.000
_cell.length_c   1.000
_cell.angle_alpha   90.00
_cell.angle_beta   90.00
_cell.angle_gamma   90.00
#
_symmetry.space_group_name_H-M   'P 1'
#
loop_
_entity.id
_entity.type
_entity.pdbx_description
1 polymer ?
#
loop_
_entity_poly.entity_id
_entity_poly.type
_entity_poly.pdbx_seq_one_letter_code
_entity_poly.pdbx_strand_id
1 'polypeptide(L)'
;MLNIADYPNLYNAIGTTYGGDGVTTFALPDLTGRTIIGVGTNSIGDFQLGTVIGQDTTTLSTSNLPHPVGASADFSNYQPSIALHYLISLEGIFPSQSGSYSDSAPWVGEIISYAGNGTDLDYMLAHGWAECQGQLLSISQNQVLFALIGTTYGGDGQSTFALPDLTGRAVASVGTNSQGNQVELGGQYGTASTTLISSEVPLTASVLGIVHTAPTVTAGASLNYPVGSAAALLDSTLIVADPDSGGNLTGATIKIASGFVSGDALSFISQNNITGSYNAATGLLTLSGTDTLDHYQTVLESIAFSAPGSTAPGSRTIEWTVTDGSSSNGTSNTATSTVNLLHVPLVSSVTAATTGNATDLNAGKVVTITVAFTDPVNVTGAPELQLSDNVIATYQGGSGGTALTFSYTVQAGNSSSDLQVQNLLLNGGTIKDGSGNDAVLAGTATDLHLTIDTAAPVVSSINTAGSNPSNATSDTFTVTFSEIVSAVDASDFTIVTGGSVSYGGMVVLPFSGSVYTVTVTGVTGDGTLGLKLNASGTGIADRAGNAIFAGFTGQTYTIDHTAPAVTSIAASGASPNNAGTEQFTVTFSESVSGLTAADFTLTTTNTPGGIALSTTGISQITSADGKTYTVTVGGVTGDGTVRLDFKSGSSGVTDTAGNGASAGFSSGDVYTIRHTAPSVSSIVANGSNPNNAGSDQFTVTFSEDVTGVDASDFTATRTGSVTDTGIVVTPVSGNVYTVTVNGVTGDGTLRLDLNASGTGIADAAGNAVANGFTGGDVYTVQHTAPAVTSVSVPANGTYVAGQNLDFTVNFSEAVSVTGTRKSRSCSTPVASSKPNMSAKAAPPR
;
A
#
# COMPACT_ATOMS: atom_id res chain seq x y z
N MET A 1 126.16 -10.47 -26.69
CA MET A 1 126.68 -11.37 -25.64
C MET A 1 128.20 -11.24 -25.58
N LEU A 2 128.76 -11.20 -24.38
CA LEU A 2 130.19 -11.08 -24.08
C LEU A 2 130.71 -12.36 -23.43
N ASN A 3 132.02 -12.64 -23.60
CA ASN A 3 132.70 -13.76 -22.97
C ASN A 3 133.16 -13.38 -21.56
N ILE A 4 132.90 -14.25 -20.57
CA ILE A 4 133.23 -13.99 -19.16
C ILE A 4 134.76 -13.92 -18.95
N ALA A 5 135.54 -14.71 -19.69
CA ALA A 5 136.99 -14.75 -19.54
C ALA A 5 137.67 -13.41 -19.88
N ASP A 6 137.09 -12.65 -20.80
CA ASP A 6 137.62 -11.34 -21.23
C ASP A 6 137.16 -10.20 -20.30
N TYR A 7 136.02 -10.37 -19.63
CA TYR A 7 135.41 -9.33 -18.79
C TYR A 7 134.97 -9.86 -17.41
N PRO A 8 135.90 -10.44 -16.61
CA PRO A 8 135.54 -11.12 -15.37
C PRO A 8 134.95 -10.17 -14.32
N ASN A 9 135.46 -8.93 -14.24
CA ASN A 9 134.96 -7.93 -13.28
C ASN A 9 133.55 -7.45 -13.66
N LEU A 10 133.27 -7.29 -14.95
CA LEU A 10 131.95 -6.87 -15.41
C LEU A 10 130.93 -8.00 -15.20
N TYR A 11 131.31 -9.24 -15.48
CA TYR A 11 130.48 -10.40 -15.15
C TYR A 11 130.20 -10.49 -13.65
N ASN A 12 131.19 -10.29 -12.78
CA ASN A 12 130.96 -10.27 -11.34
C ASN A 12 129.98 -9.18 -10.89
N ALA A 13 129.91 -8.06 -11.61
CA ALA A 13 129.00 -6.97 -11.29
C ALA A 13 127.55 -7.22 -11.73
N ILE A 14 127.32 -7.82 -12.91
CA ILE A 14 125.96 -7.95 -13.48
C ILE A 14 125.46 -9.38 -13.65
N GLY A 15 126.32 -10.38 -13.51
CA GLY A 15 126.01 -11.79 -13.68
C GLY A 15 125.36 -12.12 -15.03
N THR A 16 124.46 -13.11 -15.02
CA THR A 16 123.61 -13.46 -16.18
C THR A 16 122.29 -12.71 -16.21
N THR A 17 122.16 -11.63 -15.44
CA THR A 17 120.89 -10.90 -15.24
C THR A 17 120.22 -10.50 -16.55
N TYR A 18 121.01 -10.15 -17.57
CA TYR A 18 120.53 -9.72 -18.88
C TYR A 18 120.61 -10.81 -19.97
N GLY A 19 120.93 -12.05 -19.57
CA GLY A 19 121.08 -13.22 -20.44
C GLY A 19 122.50 -13.80 -20.48
N GLY A 20 122.66 -14.87 -21.26
CA GLY A 20 123.89 -15.68 -21.36
C GLY A 20 123.82 -16.98 -20.54
N ASP A 21 124.83 -17.83 -20.70
CA ASP A 21 124.86 -19.16 -20.06
C ASP A 21 125.46 -19.15 -18.64
N GLY A 22 126.12 -18.06 -18.24
CA GLY A 22 126.76 -17.90 -16.93
C GLY A 22 128.03 -18.70 -16.72
N VAL A 23 128.50 -19.39 -17.77
CA VAL A 23 129.70 -20.22 -17.72
C VAL A 23 130.75 -19.68 -18.68
N THR A 24 130.36 -19.43 -19.93
CA THR A 24 131.25 -18.87 -20.96
C THR A 24 130.86 -17.45 -21.32
N THR A 25 129.58 -17.09 -21.16
CA THR A 25 129.04 -15.85 -21.68
C THR A 25 127.98 -15.22 -20.79
N PHE A 26 127.89 -13.90 -20.86
CA PHE A 26 126.82 -13.09 -20.29
C PHE A 26 126.37 -12.03 -21.29
N ALA A 27 125.18 -11.48 -21.12
CA ALA A 27 124.66 -10.41 -21.97
C ALA A 27 124.69 -9.06 -21.26
N LEU A 28 124.73 -8.00 -22.06
CA LEU A 28 124.52 -6.63 -21.62
C LEU A 28 123.03 -6.28 -21.71
N PRO A 29 122.54 -5.33 -20.90
CA PRO A 29 121.16 -4.85 -21.02
C PRO A 29 120.86 -4.29 -22.41
N ASP A 30 119.69 -4.63 -22.96
CA ASP A 30 119.14 -3.95 -24.14
C ASP A 30 118.32 -2.74 -23.68
N LEU A 31 118.80 -1.56 -24.06
CA LEU A 31 118.23 -0.28 -23.67
C LEU A 31 117.43 0.38 -24.80
N THR A 32 117.24 -0.32 -25.91
CA THR A 32 116.56 0.26 -27.08
C THR A 32 115.10 0.60 -26.74
N GLY A 33 114.73 1.88 -26.89
CA GLY A 33 113.39 2.38 -26.59
C GLY A 33 113.07 2.49 -25.09
N ARG A 34 114.04 2.26 -24.20
CA ARG A 34 113.86 2.23 -22.75
C ARG A 34 114.69 3.32 -22.08
N THR A 35 114.13 3.95 -21.05
CA THR A 35 114.89 4.83 -20.15
C THR A 35 115.46 3.98 -19.02
N ILE A 36 116.75 4.15 -18.74
CA ILE A 36 117.41 3.49 -17.61
C ILE A 36 116.92 4.14 -16.30
N ILE A 37 116.62 3.30 -15.31
CA ILE A 37 116.38 3.73 -13.92
C ILE A 37 117.38 3.01 -13.00
N GLY A 38 117.76 3.67 -11.90
CA GLY A 38 118.62 3.08 -10.87
C GLY A 38 117.92 1.97 -10.09
N VAL A 39 118.70 1.17 -9.36
CA VAL A 39 118.19 0.14 -8.43
C VAL A 39 117.87 0.76 -7.07
N GLY A 40 116.80 0.29 -6.43
CA GLY A 40 116.41 0.74 -5.09
C GLY A 40 114.89 0.87 -4.89
N THR A 41 114.50 1.13 -3.65
CA THR A 41 113.10 1.35 -3.24
C THR A 41 112.70 2.82 -3.27
N ASN A 42 111.55 3.12 -3.89
CA ASN A 42 110.92 4.43 -3.82
C ASN A 42 109.39 4.33 -3.65
N SER A 43 108.71 5.47 -3.72
CA SER A 43 107.25 5.63 -3.55
C SER A 43 106.37 4.86 -4.54
N ILE A 44 106.96 4.27 -5.59
CA ILE A 44 106.26 3.64 -6.72
C ILE A 44 106.62 2.15 -6.85
N GLY A 45 107.62 1.67 -6.08
CA GLY A 45 107.97 0.25 -6.03
C GLY A 45 109.40 -0.01 -5.55
N ASP A 46 109.71 -1.29 -5.38
CA ASP A 46 111.07 -1.80 -5.18
C ASP A 46 111.62 -2.27 -6.54
N PHE A 47 112.68 -1.61 -7.03
CA PHE A 47 113.28 -1.90 -8.33
C PHE A 47 114.60 -2.64 -8.18
N GLN A 48 114.59 -3.92 -8.55
CA GLN A 48 115.75 -4.80 -8.54
C GLN A 48 116.48 -4.76 -9.89
N LEU A 49 117.80 -4.96 -9.87
CA LEU A 49 118.63 -4.99 -11.08
C LEU A 49 118.07 -5.99 -12.10
N GLY A 50 117.93 -5.59 -13.36
CA GLY A 50 117.39 -6.44 -14.42
C GLY A 50 115.86 -6.45 -14.56
N THR A 51 115.13 -5.79 -13.67
CA THR A 51 113.66 -5.72 -13.76
C THR A 51 113.25 -4.81 -14.91
N VAL A 52 112.40 -5.32 -15.80
CA VAL A 52 111.76 -4.53 -16.85
C VAL A 52 110.33 -4.23 -16.44
N ILE A 53 110.02 -2.94 -16.23
CA ILE A 53 108.69 -2.44 -15.91
C ILE A 53 108.25 -1.39 -16.92
N GLY A 54 106.94 -1.23 -17.09
CA GLY A 54 106.32 -0.36 -18.08
C GLY A 54 105.70 -1.13 -19.25
N GLN A 55 104.82 -0.47 -19.98
CA GLN A 55 104.19 -0.95 -21.22
C GLN A 55 104.47 0.11 -22.29
N ASP A 56 104.73 -0.32 -23.52
CA ASP A 56 105.01 0.58 -24.64
C ASP A 56 103.78 1.42 -25.03
N THR A 57 102.58 1.04 -24.55
CA THR A 57 101.33 1.75 -24.74
C THR A 57 100.41 1.58 -23.52
N THR A 58 99.89 2.68 -22.99
CA THR A 58 98.85 2.70 -21.95
C THR A 58 97.57 3.29 -22.56
N THR A 59 96.46 2.57 -22.44
CA THR A 59 95.15 3.06 -22.88
C THR A 59 94.49 3.83 -21.73
N LEU A 60 94.21 5.11 -21.93
CA LEU A 60 93.48 5.93 -20.95
C LEU A 60 91.98 5.65 -21.09
N SER A 61 91.39 4.94 -20.13
CA SER A 61 89.94 4.75 -20.03
C SER A 61 89.30 5.88 -19.21
N THR A 62 87.99 6.10 -19.39
CA THR A 62 87.21 7.13 -18.67
C THR A 62 87.30 7.00 -17.14
N SER A 63 87.53 5.78 -16.64
CA SER A 63 87.76 5.49 -15.21
C SER A 63 89.08 6.00 -14.66
N ASN A 64 90.05 6.31 -15.53
CA ASN A 64 91.42 6.68 -15.17
C ASN A 64 91.72 8.16 -15.48
N LEU A 65 90.73 8.90 -15.97
CA LEU A 65 90.83 10.35 -16.18
C LEU A 65 90.42 11.07 -14.90
N PRO A 66 91.24 12.01 -14.37
CA PRO A 66 90.96 12.63 -13.09
C PRO A 66 89.64 13.41 -13.04
N HIS A 67 89.14 13.93 -14.18
CA HIS A 67 87.93 14.76 -14.28
C HIS A 67 87.33 14.74 -15.71
N PRO A 68 86.08 15.18 -15.91
CA PRO A 68 85.43 15.24 -17.23
C PRO A 68 86.23 16.07 -18.24
N VAL A 69 86.33 15.56 -19.46
CA VAL A 69 87.09 16.14 -20.58
C VAL A 69 86.62 17.58 -20.85
N GLY A 70 87.53 18.56 -20.83
CA GLY A 70 87.24 19.98 -21.14
C GLY A 70 87.34 20.99 -19.97
N ALA A 71 87.79 20.59 -18.79
CA ALA A 71 87.81 21.45 -17.59
C ALA A 71 89.14 22.21 -17.31
N SER A 72 90.09 22.24 -18.25
CA SER A 72 91.37 23.00 -18.14
C SER A 72 92.17 22.73 -16.85
N ALA A 73 92.36 21.45 -16.50
CA ALA A 73 93.19 21.05 -15.37
C ALA A 73 94.57 20.58 -15.86
N ASP A 74 95.63 20.98 -15.16
CA ASP A 74 97.01 20.61 -15.49
C ASP A 74 97.22 19.10 -15.29
N PHE A 75 97.95 18.47 -16.21
CA PHE A 75 98.55 17.16 -15.96
C PHE A 75 100.07 17.33 -15.87
N SER A 76 100.66 16.68 -14.87
CA SER A 76 102.10 16.67 -14.70
C SER A 76 102.72 15.80 -15.79
N ASN A 77 103.64 16.38 -16.56
CA ASN A 77 104.52 15.60 -17.43
C ASN A 77 105.87 15.30 -16.73
N TYR A 78 105.90 15.46 -15.40
CA TYR A 78 107.05 15.11 -14.58
C TYR A 78 107.20 13.59 -14.58
N GLN A 79 108.23 13.09 -15.26
CA GLN A 79 108.61 11.69 -15.13
C GLN A 79 109.06 11.46 -13.69
N PRO A 80 108.61 10.39 -13.00
CA PRO A 80 109.07 10.10 -11.65
C PRO A 80 110.60 9.92 -11.68
N SER A 81 111.31 10.84 -11.04
CA SER A 81 112.76 10.91 -11.07
C SER A 81 113.37 9.87 -10.12
N ILE A 82 114.11 8.90 -10.68
CA ILE A 82 115.33 8.40 -10.06
C ILE A 82 116.44 8.70 -11.07
N ALA A 83 117.02 9.89 -10.89
CA ALA A 83 118.07 10.41 -11.74
C ALA A 83 119.40 9.76 -11.35
N LEU A 84 120.13 9.27 -12.35
CA LEU A 84 121.56 9.01 -12.23
C LEU A 84 122.24 10.27 -11.67
N HIS A 85 123.24 10.10 -10.80
CA HIS A 85 124.06 11.22 -10.36
C HIS A 85 124.84 11.73 -11.57
N TYR A 86 124.72 13.00 -11.91
CA TYR A 86 125.60 13.61 -12.91
C TYR A 86 126.80 14.20 -12.20
N LEU A 87 127.99 13.72 -12.51
CA LEU A 87 129.24 14.17 -11.91
C LEU A 87 130.06 14.90 -12.94
N ILE A 88 130.64 16.04 -12.55
CA ILE A 88 131.60 16.80 -13.35
C ILE A 88 133.00 16.69 -12.76
N SER A 89 133.99 16.45 -13.60
CA SER A 89 135.38 16.39 -13.17
C SER A 89 135.91 17.81 -12.90
N LEU A 90 136.37 18.04 -11.67
CA LEU A 90 137.00 19.30 -11.24
C LEU A 90 138.46 19.39 -11.66
N GLU A 91 139.09 18.23 -11.84
CA GLU A 91 140.49 18.07 -12.21
C GLU A 91 140.59 17.17 -13.44
N GLY A 92 141.72 17.21 -14.16
CA GLY A 92 141.90 16.38 -15.35
C GLY A 92 142.68 17.07 -16.45
N ILE A 93 142.71 16.43 -17.61
CA ILE A 93 143.39 16.96 -18.81
C ILE A 93 142.53 18.09 -19.39
N PHE A 94 143.17 19.24 -19.70
CA PHE A 94 142.47 20.35 -20.36
C PHE A 94 142.16 20.00 -21.83
N PRO A 95 140.91 20.14 -22.30
CA PRO A 95 140.57 19.87 -23.70
C PRO A 95 141.32 20.84 -24.64
N SER A 96 142.29 20.35 -25.40
CA SER A 96 142.97 21.13 -26.46
C SER A 96 142.80 20.44 -27.82
N GLN A 97 142.66 21.23 -28.89
CA GLN A 97 142.31 20.74 -30.23
C GLN A 97 143.43 19.94 -30.95
N SER A 98 144.59 19.64 -30.34
CA SER A 98 145.75 19.10 -31.08
C SER A 98 146.73 18.18 -30.32
N GLY A 99 146.31 17.44 -29.29
CA GLY A 99 147.17 16.50 -28.54
C GLY A 99 146.68 15.04 -28.55
N SER A 100 147.61 14.07 -28.50
CA SER A 100 147.31 12.64 -28.33
C SER A 100 146.83 12.34 -26.90
N TYR A 101 145.76 11.56 -26.76
CA TYR A 101 145.02 11.32 -25.53
C TYR A 101 145.47 10.03 -24.82
N SER A 102 145.60 10.03 -23.50
CA SER A 102 145.76 8.80 -22.70
C SER A 102 144.43 8.46 -22.02
N ASP A 103 143.91 7.24 -22.23
CA ASP A 103 142.62 6.74 -21.73
C ASP A 103 142.54 6.57 -20.19
N SER A 104 143.51 7.03 -19.40
CA SER A 104 143.59 6.75 -17.96
C SER A 104 143.33 7.94 -17.03
N ALA A 105 142.89 9.10 -17.53
CA ALA A 105 142.49 10.24 -16.68
C ALA A 105 141.34 11.04 -17.32
N PRO A 106 140.35 11.51 -16.54
CA PRO A 106 139.19 12.26 -17.06
C PRO A 106 139.59 13.64 -17.60
N TRP A 107 138.74 14.22 -18.45
CA TRP A 107 138.90 15.61 -18.89
C TRP A 107 138.32 16.57 -17.87
N VAL A 108 138.96 17.71 -17.67
CA VAL A 108 138.39 18.73 -16.78
C VAL A 108 137.07 19.23 -17.39
N GLY A 109 136.02 19.31 -16.58
CA GLY A 109 134.68 19.66 -17.03
C GLY A 109 133.92 18.55 -17.75
N GLU A 110 134.48 17.33 -17.83
CA GLU A 110 133.75 16.15 -18.31
C GLU A 110 132.58 15.83 -17.38
N ILE A 111 131.39 15.63 -17.96
CA ILE A 111 130.19 15.23 -17.20
C ILE A 111 129.86 13.78 -17.53
N ILE A 112 129.77 12.95 -16.49
CA ILE A 112 129.36 11.54 -16.60
C ILE A 112 128.05 11.30 -15.85
N SER A 113 127.27 10.34 -16.33
CA SER A 113 126.16 9.76 -15.57
C SER A 113 126.68 8.62 -14.70
N TYR A 114 126.37 8.66 -13.41
CA TYR A 114 126.87 7.74 -12.39
C TYR A 114 125.72 7.08 -11.64
N ALA A 115 125.74 5.74 -11.59
CA ALA A 115 124.68 4.92 -11.01
C ALA A 115 125.04 4.33 -9.63
N GLY A 116 126.21 4.67 -9.07
CA GLY A 116 126.69 4.10 -7.82
C GLY A 116 125.88 4.55 -6.60
N ASN A 117 125.93 3.76 -5.53
CA ASN A 117 125.25 4.06 -4.27
C ASN A 117 126.09 5.01 -3.39
N GLY A 118 125.53 5.49 -2.28
CA GLY A 118 126.13 6.56 -1.46
C GLY A 118 127.60 6.35 -1.08
N THR A 119 128.05 5.12 -0.81
CA THR A 119 129.46 4.87 -0.44
C THR A 119 130.43 5.01 -1.62
N ASP A 120 130.01 4.63 -2.83
CA ASP A 120 130.86 4.75 -4.02
C ASP A 120 130.82 6.18 -4.59
N LEU A 121 129.68 6.87 -4.45
CA LEU A 121 129.56 8.29 -4.77
C LEU A 121 130.48 9.15 -3.90
N ASP A 122 130.50 8.91 -2.58
CA ASP A 122 131.41 9.59 -1.65
C ASP A 122 132.88 9.42 -2.05
N TYR A 123 133.24 8.23 -2.56
CA TYR A 123 134.59 7.98 -3.06
C TYR A 123 134.92 8.83 -4.29
N MET A 124 134.00 8.94 -5.26
CA MET A 124 134.20 9.78 -6.45
C MET A 124 134.34 11.26 -6.09
N LEU A 125 133.49 11.78 -5.21
CA LEU A 125 133.51 13.19 -4.78
C LEU A 125 134.80 13.58 -4.04
N ALA A 126 135.40 12.63 -3.31
CA ALA A 126 136.69 12.86 -2.65
C ALA A 126 137.90 12.87 -3.61
N HIS A 127 137.73 12.39 -4.85
CA HIS A 127 138.82 12.19 -5.82
C HIS A 127 138.65 13.03 -7.09
N GLY A 128 138.28 14.30 -6.91
CA GLY A 128 138.30 15.29 -8.00
C GLY A 128 137.04 15.39 -8.84
N TRP A 129 135.92 14.81 -8.39
CA TRP A 129 134.59 14.96 -9.01
C TRP A 129 133.66 15.79 -8.13
N ALA A 130 132.66 16.42 -8.73
CA ALA A 130 131.61 17.14 -8.04
C ALA A 130 130.24 16.83 -8.66
N GLU A 131 129.17 16.89 -7.88
CA GLU A 131 127.83 16.70 -8.43
C GLU A 131 127.37 17.92 -9.23
N CYS A 132 126.70 17.70 -10.37
CA CYS A 132 126.07 18.75 -11.18
C CYS A 132 124.72 19.16 -10.58
N GLN A 133 124.75 19.78 -9.40
CA GLN A 133 123.56 20.25 -8.67
C GLN A 133 123.53 21.79 -8.51
N GLY A 134 124.27 22.52 -9.35
CA GLY A 134 124.25 23.98 -9.32
C GLY A 134 125.10 24.64 -8.24
N GLN A 135 125.93 23.90 -7.49
CA GLN A 135 126.71 24.52 -6.41
C GLN A 135 127.74 25.55 -6.92
N LEU A 136 127.97 26.59 -6.12
CA LEU A 136 129.01 27.60 -6.35
C LEU A 136 130.37 27.09 -5.87
N LEU A 137 131.37 27.14 -6.75
CA LEU A 137 132.76 26.82 -6.47
C LEU A 137 133.65 28.07 -6.48
N SER A 138 134.70 28.05 -5.67
CA SER A 138 135.71 29.09 -5.65
C SER A 138 136.57 29.05 -6.92
N ILE A 139 136.70 30.21 -7.59
CA ILE A 139 137.57 30.37 -8.76
C ILE A 139 139.03 30.14 -8.37
N SER A 140 139.45 30.59 -7.17
CA SER A 140 140.85 30.45 -6.74
C SER A 140 141.29 29.00 -6.60
N GLN A 141 140.37 28.08 -6.33
CA GLN A 141 140.62 26.65 -6.18
C GLN A 141 140.42 25.86 -7.48
N ASN A 142 139.52 26.30 -8.37
CA ASN A 142 139.15 25.59 -9.58
C ASN A 142 139.39 26.44 -10.84
N GLN A 143 140.57 27.07 -10.93
CA GLN A 143 140.89 28.04 -11.99
C GLN A 143 140.75 27.44 -13.40
N VAL A 144 141.13 26.18 -13.56
CA VAL A 144 141.12 25.49 -14.86
C VAL A 144 139.69 25.20 -15.33
N LEU A 145 138.83 24.70 -14.44
CA LEU A 145 137.43 24.47 -14.76
C LEU A 145 136.70 25.80 -15.02
N PHE A 146 137.00 26.85 -14.24
CA PHE A 146 136.47 28.18 -14.49
C PHE A 146 136.88 28.74 -15.86
N ALA A 147 138.12 28.53 -16.29
CA ALA A 147 138.56 28.94 -17.62
C ALA A 147 137.76 28.26 -18.75
N LEU A 148 137.22 27.06 -18.49
CA LEU A 148 136.44 26.30 -19.45
C LEU A 148 134.95 26.70 -19.47
N ILE A 149 134.30 26.75 -18.30
CA ILE A 149 132.84 26.95 -18.22
C ILE A 149 132.43 28.37 -17.79
N GLY A 150 133.38 29.21 -17.40
CA GLY A 150 133.15 30.59 -16.97
C GLY A 150 132.04 30.70 -15.93
N THR A 151 131.19 31.71 -16.08
CA THR A 151 129.97 31.90 -15.29
C THR A 151 128.71 31.40 -16.02
N THR A 152 128.84 30.54 -17.05
CA THR A 152 127.71 30.08 -17.88
C THR A 152 126.55 29.52 -17.05
N TYR A 153 126.84 28.87 -15.92
CA TYR A 153 125.82 28.29 -15.03
C TYR A 153 125.55 29.12 -13.77
N GLY A 154 126.19 30.30 -13.62
CA GLY A 154 126.05 31.20 -12.49
C GLY A 154 127.37 31.57 -11.80
N GLY A 155 127.26 32.34 -10.70
CA GLY A 155 128.39 32.89 -9.94
C GLY A 155 128.74 34.33 -10.32
N ASP A 156 129.64 34.95 -9.54
CA ASP A 156 129.99 36.38 -9.67
C ASP A 156 131.12 36.66 -10.67
N GLY A 157 131.80 35.61 -11.16
CA GLY A 157 132.89 35.71 -12.12
C GLY A 157 134.16 36.36 -11.57
N GLN A 158 134.22 36.66 -10.28
CA GLN A 158 135.38 37.23 -9.61
C GLN A 158 135.93 36.31 -8.53
N SER A 159 135.05 35.81 -7.65
CA SER A 159 135.41 34.90 -6.57
C SER A 159 134.85 33.49 -6.77
N THR A 160 133.70 33.37 -7.46
CA THR A 160 132.97 32.11 -7.62
C THR A 160 132.36 31.93 -9.01
N PHE A 161 132.15 30.67 -9.38
CA PHE A 161 131.34 30.24 -10.53
C PHE A 161 130.51 29.02 -10.14
N ALA A 162 129.36 28.82 -10.79
CA ALA A 162 128.49 27.68 -10.52
C ALA A 162 128.77 26.50 -11.47
N LEU A 163 128.54 25.29 -10.96
CA LEU A 163 128.41 24.10 -11.80
C LEU A 163 127.00 24.04 -12.43
N PRO A 164 126.79 23.22 -13.48
CA PRO A 164 125.45 22.95 -14.00
C PRO A 164 124.53 22.34 -12.92
N ASP A 165 123.22 22.64 -12.97
CA ASP A 165 122.19 21.92 -12.22
C ASP A 165 121.40 21.03 -13.18
N LEU A 166 121.65 19.72 -13.08
CA LEU A 166 121.03 18.69 -13.93
C LEU A 166 119.97 17.86 -13.17
N THR A 167 119.58 18.28 -11.97
CA THR A 167 118.58 17.55 -11.19
C THR A 167 117.21 17.56 -11.90
N GLY A 168 116.66 16.38 -12.18
CA GLY A 168 115.37 16.22 -12.87
C GLY A 168 115.35 16.68 -14.33
N ARG A 169 116.52 16.84 -14.97
CA ARG A 169 116.66 17.31 -16.35
C ARG A 169 117.37 16.28 -17.24
N ALA A 170 116.99 16.24 -18.51
CA ALA A 170 117.73 15.52 -19.54
C ALA A 170 118.76 16.46 -20.20
N VAL A 171 119.96 15.95 -20.45
CA VAL A 171 121.03 16.73 -21.11
C VAL A 171 120.82 16.67 -22.63
N ALA A 172 120.96 17.82 -23.30
CA ALA A 172 120.98 17.92 -24.75
C ALA A 172 122.29 18.55 -25.20
N SER A 173 122.76 18.15 -26.38
CA SER A 173 123.95 18.75 -26.99
C SER A 173 123.65 20.17 -27.46
N VAL A 174 124.68 21.01 -27.48
CA VAL A 174 124.61 22.35 -28.07
C VAL A 174 124.57 22.23 -29.60
N GLY A 175 123.73 23.05 -30.23
CA GLY A 175 123.53 23.04 -31.69
C GLY A 175 122.07 23.12 -32.09
N THR A 176 121.79 22.92 -33.38
CA THR A 176 120.42 23.02 -33.91
C THR A 176 119.65 21.72 -33.70
N ASN A 177 118.48 21.78 -33.05
CA ASN A 177 117.61 20.62 -32.94
C ASN A 177 116.90 20.30 -34.28
N SER A 178 116.23 19.15 -34.35
CA SER A 178 115.54 18.65 -35.54
C SER A 178 114.34 19.49 -36.02
N GLN A 179 113.91 20.50 -35.25
CA GLN A 179 112.92 21.49 -35.68
C GLN A 179 113.56 22.83 -36.11
N GLY A 180 114.89 22.92 -36.15
CA GLY A 180 115.64 24.09 -36.61
C GLY A 180 115.98 25.11 -35.51
N ASN A 181 115.65 24.85 -34.25
CA ASN A 181 115.94 25.77 -33.14
C ASN A 181 117.37 25.57 -32.62
N GLN A 182 118.09 26.66 -32.39
CA GLN A 182 119.41 26.62 -31.75
C GLN A 182 119.26 26.36 -30.24
N VAL A 183 119.95 25.34 -29.76
CA VAL A 183 120.14 25.01 -28.34
C VAL A 183 121.50 25.56 -27.92
N GLU A 184 121.48 26.57 -27.06
CA GLU A 184 122.70 27.25 -26.56
C GLU A 184 123.27 26.53 -25.32
N LEU A 185 124.59 26.64 -25.12
CA LEU A 185 125.24 26.07 -23.93
C LEU A 185 124.69 26.75 -22.67
N GLY A 186 124.27 25.96 -21.69
CA GLY A 186 123.66 26.46 -20.45
C GLY A 186 122.18 26.83 -20.56
N GLY A 187 121.58 26.75 -21.75
CA GLY A 187 120.16 26.99 -21.96
C GLY A 187 119.28 25.92 -21.30
N GLN A 188 118.19 26.33 -20.66
CA GLN A 188 117.17 25.44 -20.12
C GLN A 188 115.90 25.53 -20.97
N TYR A 189 115.42 24.39 -21.46
CA TYR A 189 114.25 24.31 -22.34
C TYR A 189 113.24 23.28 -21.82
N GLY A 190 111.96 23.48 -22.16
CA GLY A 190 110.82 22.66 -21.69
C GLY A 190 110.14 23.21 -20.42
N THR A 191 108.95 22.69 -20.13
CA THR A 191 108.17 22.99 -18.91
C THR A 191 107.82 21.70 -18.18
N ALA A 192 107.74 21.75 -16.84
CA ALA A 192 107.47 20.56 -16.01
C ALA A 192 105.98 20.11 -16.06
N SER A 193 105.08 20.97 -16.53
CA SER A 193 103.68 20.68 -16.82
C SER A 193 103.25 21.38 -18.09
N THR A 194 102.21 20.86 -18.74
CA THR A 194 101.58 21.48 -19.92
C THR A 194 100.06 21.34 -19.82
N THR A 195 99.33 22.36 -20.27
CA THR A 195 97.86 22.36 -20.28
C THR A 195 97.40 22.02 -21.69
N LEU A 196 96.74 20.88 -21.90
CA LEU A 196 96.17 20.53 -23.20
C LEU A 196 94.85 21.26 -23.41
N ILE A 197 94.72 21.95 -24.54
CA ILE A 197 93.45 22.59 -24.94
C ILE A 197 92.65 21.67 -25.87
N SER A 198 91.33 21.89 -25.91
CA SER A 198 90.39 20.98 -26.60
C SER A 198 90.66 20.76 -28.10
N SER A 199 91.43 21.64 -28.75
CA SER A 199 91.84 21.50 -30.17
C SER A 199 93.03 20.57 -30.38
N GLU A 200 93.71 20.13 -29.32
CA GLU A 200 94.97 19.38 -29.36
C GLU A 200 94.79 17.89 -29.05
N VAL A 201 93.53 17.43 -28.91
CA VAL A 201 93.16 16.02 -28.73
C VAL A 201 92.40 15.52 -29.98
N PRO A 202 92.81 14.41 -30.63
CA PRO A 202 92.14 13.90 -31.83
C PRO A 202 90.70 13.46 -31.55
N LEU A 203 89.72 14.14 -32.16
CA LEU A 203 88.29 13.81 -32.10
C LEU A 203 87.89 12.90 -33.27
N THR A 204 87.69 11.61 -33.00
CA THR A 204 86.75 10.77 -33.78
C THR A 204 85.84 10.03 -32.80
N ALA A 205 84.79 10.72 -32.35
CA ALA A 205 83.72 10.11 -31.57
C ALA A 205 82.46 10.01 -32.44
N SER A 206 82.08 8.79 -32.82
CA SER A 206 80.67 8.50 -33.15
C SER A 206 79.91 8.38 -31.84
N VAL A 207 79.03 9.35 -31.58
CA VAL A 207 78.07 9.32 -30.47
C VAL A 207 76.87 8.47 -30.89
N LEU A 208 76.63 7.35 -30.20
CA LEU A 208 75.29 6.78 -30.07
C LEU A 208 74.60 7.55 -28.94
N GLY A 209 73.79 8.54 -29.30
CA GLY A 209 72.82 9.12 -28.37
C GLY A 209 71.69 8.13 -28.17
N ILE A 210 71.27 7.89 -26.93
CA ILE A 210 69.97 7.29 -26.67
C ILE A 210 68.96 8.37 -27.08
N VAL A 211 68.41 8.28 -28.29
CA VAL A 211 67.37 9.20 -28.75
C VAL A 211 66.11 8.84 -27.98
N HIS A 212 65.69 9.70 -27.06
CA HIS A 212 64.39 9.53 -26.44
C HIS A 212 63.30 9.68 -27.51
N THR A 213 62.44 8.68 -27.62
CA THR A 213 61.35 8.64 -28.61
C THR A 213 60.07 9.18 -28.02
N ALA A 214 59.37 10.03 -28.77
CA ALA A 214 58.09 10.55 -28.32
C ALA A 214 57.06 9.43 -28.16
N PRO A 215 56.10 9.54 -27.22
CA PRO A 215 54.94 8.70 -27.25
C PRO A 215 54.16 8.91 -28.56
N THR A 216 53.33 7.96 -28.94
CA THR A 216 52.51 8.03 -30.15
C THR A 216 51.05 7.84 -29.78
N VAL A 217 50.18 8.57 -30.47
CA VAL A 217 48.73 8.40 -30.39
C VAL A 217 48.19 8.23 -31.80
N THR A 218 47.36 7.22 -31.99
CA THR A 218 46.64 6.97 -33.24
C THR A 218 45.14 7.05 -32.96
N ALA A 219 44.47 7.98 -33.63
CA ALA A 219 43.02 8.19 -33.56
C ALA A 219 42.50 8.42 -35.00
N GLY A 220 41.19 8.34 -35.18
CA GLY A 220 40.59 8.53 -36.51
C GLY A 220 39.11 8.26 -36.61
N ALA A 221 38.43 7.92 -35.52
CA ALA A 221 37.00 7.66 -35.55
C ALA A 221 36.20 8.91 -35.96
N SER A 222 35.08 8.66 -36.63
CA SER A 222 34.07 9.66 -36.93
C SER A 222 32.80 9.34 -36.16
N LEU A 223 32.46 10.18 -35.19
CA LEU A 223 31.22 10.11 -34.43
C LEU A 223 30.12 10.91 -35.13
N ASN A 224 29.07 10.25 -35.58
CA ASN A 224 27.84 10.93 -36.01
C ASN A 224 26.97 11.19 -34.77
N TYR A 225 26.89 12.45 -34.35
CA TYR A 225 26.20 12.87 -33.13
C TYR A 225 24.90 13.61 -33.47
N PRO A 226 23.72 13.01 -33.28
CA PRO A 226 22.46 13.73 -33.46
C PRO A 226 22.35 14.83 -32.39
N VAL A 227 22.10 16.05 -32.85
CA VAL A 227 22.03 17.22 -31.98
C VAL A 227 21.02 17.00 -30.85
N GLY A 228 21.42 17.27 -29.60
CA GLY A 228 20.58 17.07 -28.41
C GLY A 228 20.57 15.66 -27.81
N SER A 229 21.32 14.71 -28.40
CA SER A 229 21.45 13.34 -27.85
C SER A 229 22.25 13.29 -26.54
N ALA A 230 22.12 12.19 -25.79
CA ALA A 230 23.01 11.91 -24.65
C ALA A 230 24.48 11.83 -25.09
N ALA A 231 25.42 11.97 -24.14
CA ALA A 231 26.84 11.91 -24.42
C ALA A 231 27.24 10.58 -25.07
N ALA A 232 28.08 10.63 -26.12
CA ALA A 232 28.49 9.47 -26.89
C ALA A 232 30.02 9.36 -26.97
N LEU A 233 30.54 8.13 -26.94
CA LEU A 233 31.99 7.87 -27.00
C LEU A 233 32.59 8.42 -28.30
N LEU A 234 33.75 9.07 -28.18
CA LEU A 234 34.42 9.71 -29.31
C LEU A 234 35.16 8.70 -30.20
N ASP A 235 36.11 7.98 -29.61
CA ASP A 235 37.01 7.08 -30.34
C ASP A 235 37.44 5.93 -29.44
N SER A 236 36.61 4.88 -29.37
CA SER A 236 36.93 3.66 -28.61
C SER A 236 37.98 2.78 -29.30
N THR A 237 38.53 3.23 -30.44
CA THR A 237 39.56 2.52 -31.22
C THR A 237 40.90 3.24 -31.19
N LEU A 238 41.01 4.33 -30.41
CA LEU A 238 42.24 5.07 -30.20
C LEU A 238 43.32 4.14 -29.65
N ILE A 239 44.58 4.33 -30.04
CA ILE A 239 45.71 3.54 -29.54
C ILE A 239 46.82 4.50 -29.09
N VAL A 240 47.37 4.28 -27.90
CA VAL A 240 48.58 4.94 -27.40
C VAL A 240 49.75 3.95 -27.29
N ALA A 241 50.97 4.39 -27.60
CA ALA A 241 52.19 3.59 -27.48
C ALA A 241 53.38 4.47 -27.08
N ASP A 242 54.28 3.97 -26.24
CA ASP A 242 55.52 4.64 -25.84
C ASP A 242 56.66 3.60 -25.78
N PRO A 243 57.72 3.71 -26.61
CA PRO A 243 58.77 2.70 -26.70
C PRO A 243 59.77 2.71 -25.54
N ASP A 244 59.93 3.81 -24.81
CA ASP A 244 61.13 4.05 -24.00
C ASP A 244 60.90 4.78 -22.65
N SER A 245 59.68 5.19 -22.32
CA SER A 245 59.35 5.83 -21.03
C SER A 245 58.97 4.87 -19.89
N GLY A 246 59.37 3.60 -19.97
CA GLY A 246 59.11 2.61 -18.92
C GLY A 246 57.62 2.25 -18.73
N GLY A 247 56.80 2.49 -19.76
CA GLY A 247 55.38 2.10 -19.80
C GLY A 247 54.41 3.07 -19.12
N ASN A 248 54.84 4.28 -18.77
CA ASN A 248 54.00 5.29 -18.11
C ASN A 248 53.85 6.56 -18.94
N LEU A 249 52.70 7.21 -18.82
CA LEU A 249 52.45 8.57 -19.31
C LEU A 249 52.16 9.48 -18.11
N THR A 250 52.29 10.80 -18.30
CA THR A 250 52.10 11.81 -17.24
C THR A 250 50.94 12.76 -17.50
N GLY A 251 50.47 12.82 -18.75
CA GLY A 251 49.35 13.67 -19.12
C GLY A 251 48.79 13.38 -20.51
N ALA A 252 47.60 13.93 -20.76
CA ALA A 252 47.02 14.02 -22.09
C ALA A 252 46.22 15.32 -22.23
N THR A 253 46.13 15.85 -23.45
CA THR A 253 45.24 16.97 -23.77
C THR A 253 44.35 16.59 -24.94
N ILE A 254 43.05 16.77 -24.74
CA ILE A 254 42.01 16.50 -25.73
C ILE A 254 41.28 17.80 -25.99
N LYS A 255 41.35 18.29 -27.22
CA LYS A 255 40.84 19.62 -27.58
C LYS A 255 39.83 19.53 -28.70
N ILE A 256 38.70 20.22 -28.53
CA ILE A 256 37.82 20.55 -29.65
C ILE A 256 38.49 21.67 -30.47
N ALA A 257 39.35 21.28 -31.40
CA ALA A 257 40.28 22.18 -32.08
C ALA A 257 39.61 23.07 -33.13
N SER A 258 38.58 22.56 -33.80
CA SER A 258 37.75 23.34 -34.72
C SER A 258 36.27 23.05 -34.51
N GLY A 259 35.45 24.08 -34.80
CA GLY A 259 34.00 24.01 -34.69
C GLY A 259 33.46 24.10 -33.26
N PHE A 260 34.29 24.29 -32.24
CA PHE A 260 33.86 24.41 -30.83
C PHE A 260 32.77 25.47 -30.65
N VAL A 261 31.68 25.08 -29.98
CA VAL A 261 30.57 25.95 -29.59
C VAL A 261 30.41 25.90 -28.08
N SER A 262 30.08 27.05 -27.47
CA SER A 262 29.78 27.12 -26.03
C SER A 262 28.65 26.14 -25.68
N GLY A 263 28.92 25.26 -24.72
CA GLY A 263 28.02 24.17 -24.34
C GLY A 263 28.44 22.80 -24.88
N ASP A 264 29.40 22.71 -25.81
CA ASP A 264 30.08 21.44 -26.09
C ASP A 264 30.86 21.01 -24.84
N ALA A 265 30.86 19.71 -24.55
CA ALA A 265 31.52 19.13 -23.39
C ALA A 265 32.21 17.81 -23.71
N LEU A 266 33.35 17.58 -23.07
CA LEU A 266 34.08 16.31 -23.05
C LEU A 266 34.03 15.75 -21.63
N SER A 267 33.39 14.60 -21.45
CA SER A 267 33.39 13.84 -20.21
C SER A 267 34.29 12.61 -20.34
N PHE A 268 34.78 12.10 -19.22
CA PHE A 268 35.65 10.93 -19.16
C PHE A 268 35.36 10.12 -17.89
N ILE A 269 35.75 8.84 -17.88
CA ILE A 269 35.70 8.00 -16.69
C ILE A 269 37.11 7.95 -16.10
N SER A 270 37.29 8.54 -14.91
CA SER A 270 38.59 8.59 -14.23
C SER A 270 39.19 7.21 -14.01
N GLN A 271 40.51 7.11 -14.18
CA GLN A 271 41.29 5.89 -13.92
C GLN A 271 42.37 6.20 -12.88
N ASN A 272 42.47 5.37 -11.83
CA ASN A 272 43.53 5.39 -10.80
C ASN A 272 44.09 6.79 -10.45
N ASN A 273 45.33 7.09 -10.82
CA ASN A 273 46.00 8.35 -10.47
C ASN A 273 45.76 9.48 -11.50
N ILE A 274 44.97 9.22 -12.53
CA ILE A 274 44.67 10.17 -13.61
C ILE A 274 43.46 11.02 -13.20
N THR A 275 43.72 12.31 -13.02
CA THR A 275 42.69 13.34 -12.82
C THR A 275 42.48 14.12 -14.11
N GLY A 276 41.30 14.72 -14.29
CA GLY A 276 41.01 15.50 -15.49
C GLY A 276 40.20 16.75 -15.19
N SER A 277 40.44 17.79 -15.98
CA SER A 277 39.77 19.08 -15.89
C SER A 277 39.36 19.54 -17.29
N TYR A 278 38.06 19.79 -17.48
CA TYR A 278 37.52 20.33 -18.72
C TYR A 278 37.28 21.83 -18.61
N ASN A 279 37.85 22.60 -19.54
CA ASN A 279 37.60 24.03 -19.65
C ASN A 279 36.49 24.30 -20.67
N ALA A 280 35.29 24.56 -20.16
CA ALA A 280 34.10 24.83 -20.97
C ALA A 280 34.16 26.14 -21.79
N ALA A 281 35.14 27.02 -21.57
CA ALA A 281 35.33 28.22 -22.38
C ALA A 281 36.22 27.96 -23.61
N THR A 282 37.07 26.92 -23.57
CA THR A 282 38.07 26.67 -24.60
C THR A 282 37.96 25.30 -25.26
N GLY A 283 37.10 24.41 -24.76
CA GLY A 283 36.91 23.07 -25.30
C GLY A 283 38.09 22.13 -25.04
N LEU A 284 38.91 22.42 -24.03
CA LEU A 284 40.12 21.66 -23.69
C LEU A 284 39.88 20.81 -22.44
N LEU A 285 40.01 19.49 -22.58
CA LEU A 285 40.15 18.54 -21.49
C LEU A 285 41.64 18.25 -21.26
N THR A 286 42.12 18.53 -20.06
CA THR A 286 43.48 18.19 -19.63
C THR A 286 43.41 17.04 -18.65
N LEU A 287 44.07 15.93 -18.96
CA LEU A 287 44.30 14.80 -18.06
C LEU A 287 45.71 14.89 -17.48
N SER A 288 45.87 14.63 -16.19
CA SER A 288 47.14 14.77 -15.48
C SER A 288 47.27 13.73 -14.37
N GLY A 289 48.48 13.18 -14.23
CA GLY A 289 48.81 12.17 -13.23
C GLY A 289 49.70 11.08 -13.85
N THR A 290 50.82 10.75 -13.22
CA THR A 290 51.68 9.68 -13.73
C THR A 290 51.01 8.32 -13.53
N ASP A 291 50.76 7.59 -14.62
CA ASP A 291 50.17 6.26 -14.56
C ASP A 291 50.55 5.43 -15.80
N THR A 292 50.20 4.14 -15.79
CA THR A 292 50.54 3.19 -16.85
C THR A 292 49.86 3.53 -18.17
N LEU A 293 50.49 3.08 -19.27
CA LEU A 293 49.95 3.22 -20.62
C LEU A 293 48.55 2.61 -20.76
N ASP A 294 48.29 1.46 -20.12
CA ASP A 294 46.98 0.79 -20.15
C ASP A 294 45.88 1.62 -19.46
N HIS A 295 46.20 2.29 -18.36
CA HIS A 295 45.25 3.20 -17.71
C HIS A 295 44.99 4.45 -18.56
N TYR A 296 46.02 4.97 -19.22
CA TYR A 296 45.86 6.07 -20.17
C TYR A 296 45.07 5.66 -21.41
N GLN A 297 45.27 4.45 -21.92
CA GLN A 297 44.47 3.85 -22.99
C GLN A 297 42.99 3.81 -22.58
N THR A 298 42.71 3.26 -21.39
CA THR A 298 41.35 3.10 -20.86
C THR A 298 40.63 4.45 -20.64
N VAL A 299 41.31 5.44 -20.06
CA VAL A 299 40.68 6.76 -19.82
C VAL A 299 40.40 7.48 -21.14
N LEU A 300 41.29 7.38 -22.13
CA LEU A 300 41.13 8.04 -23.43
C LEU A 300 39.98 7.42 -24.24
N GLU A 301 39.85 6.09 -24.24
CA GLU A 301 38.72 5.38 -24.87
C GLU A 301 37.36 5.72 -24.22
N SER A 302 37.37 6.11 -22.95
CA SER A 302 36.15 6.48 -22.21
C SER A 302 35.62 7.88 -22.52
N ILE A 303 36.37 8.70 -23.27
CA ILE A 303 36.00 10.10 -23.49
C ILE A 303 34.75 10.18 -24.37
N ALA A 304 33.73 10.85 -23.85
CA ALA A 304 32.46 11.06 -24.51
C ALA A 304 32.21 12.54 -24.81
N PHE A 305 31.63 12.81 -25.98
CA PHE A 305 31.22 14.13 -26.42
C PHE A 305 29.73 14.35 -26.15
N SER A 306 29.38 15.56 -25.73
CA SER A 306 28.00 16.04 -25.72
C SER A 306 27.91 17.51 -26.13
N ALA A 307 26.78 17.89 -26.74
CA ALA A 307 26.50 19.25 -27.16
C ALA A 307 25.04 19.65 -26.86
N PRO A 308 24.63 19.68 -25.57
CA PRO A 308 23.24 19.90 -25.16
C PRO A 308 22.66 21.25 -25.60
N GLY A 309 23.51 22.25 -25.90
CA GLY A 309 23.09 23.59 -26.34
C GLY A 309 23.16 23.83 -27.85
N SER A 310 23.66 22.87 -28.64
CA SER A 310 23.69 23.02 -30.10
C SER A 310 22.31 22.76 -30.69
N THR A 311 21.90 23.51 -31.72
CA THR A 311 20.62 23.33 -32.44
C THR A 311 20.82 23.23 -33.96
N ALA A 312 22.06 23.33 -34.43
CA ALA A 312 22.41 23.36 -35.84
C ALA A 312 23.42 22.27 -36.18
N PRO A 313 23.38 21.72 -37.40
CA PRO A 313 24.38 20.76 -37.86
C PRO A 313 25.76 21.43 -38.00
N GLY A 314 26.82 20.64 -37.90
CA GLY A 314 28.20 21.14 -38.00
C GLY A 314 29.22 20.06 -37.70
N SER A 315 30.51 20.33 -37.93
CA SER A 315 31.59 19.38 -37.63
C SER A 315 32.44 19.88 -36.48
N ARG A 316 32.92 18.97 -35.63
CA ARG A 316 33.99 19.21 -34.66
C ARG A 316 35.20 18.38 -35.02
N THR A 317 36.38 18.96 -34.93
CA THR A 317 37.63 18.19 -34.95
C THR A 317 38.16 18.08 -33.54
N ILE A 318 38.38 16.85 -33.08
CA ILE A 318 38.96 16.57 -31.77
C ILE A 318 40.44 16.26 -32.00
N GLU A 319 41.32 16.99 -31.34
CA GLU A 319 42.76 16.75 -31.32
C GLU A 319 43.15 16.01 -30.05
N TRP A 320 43.97 14.96 -30.19
CA TRP A 320 44.49 14.13 -29.12
C TRP A 320 46.00 14.24 -29.08
N THR A 321 46.55 14.51 -27.90
CA THR A 321 47.98 14.42 -27.63
C THR A 321 48.23 13.85 -26.24
N VAL A 322 49.26 13.02 -26.10
CA VAL A 322 49.72 12.46 -24.82
C VAL A 322 51.15 12.89 -24.53
N THR A 323 51.55 12.89 -23.26
CA THR A 323 52.89 13.23 -22.82
C THR A 323 53.39 12.26 -21.75
N ASP A 324 54.67 11.92 -21.82
CA ASP A 324 55.39 11.12 -20.81
C ASP A 324 56.16 11.99 -19.81
N GLY A 325 56.13 13.32 -19.96
CA GLY A 325 56.80 14.29 -19.09
C GLY A 325 58.28 14.54 -19.39
N SER A 326 58.83 13.95 -20.46
CA SER A 326 60.22 14.15 -20.88
C SER A 326 60.48 15.55 -21.46
N SER A 327 61.67 16.10 -21.20
CA SER A 327 62.05 17.47 -21.58
C SER A 327 62.47 17.63 -23.05
N SER A 328 62.87 16.54 -23.69
CA SER A 328 63.04 16.41 -25.14
C SER A 328 61.98 15.42 -25.61
N ASN A 329 61.39 15.59 -26.80
CA ASN A 329 60.42 14.68 -27.43
C ASN A 329 59.26 14.13 -26.57
N GLY A 330 58.99 14.61 -25.36
CA GLY A 330 58.03 13.99 -24.45
C GLY A 330 56.55 14.22 -24.78
N THR A 331 56.21 14.67 -25.97
CA THR A 331 54.80 14.88 -26.41
C THR A 331 54.59 14.17 -27.73
N SER A 332 53.45 13.49 -27.85
CA SER A 332 53.12 12.73 -29.04
C SER A 332 52.85 13.59 -30.27
N ASN A 333 52.70 12.92 -31.42
CA ASN A 333 51.99 13.50 -32.55
C ASN A 333 50.57 13.93 -32.14
N THR A 334 49.98 14.87 -32.88
CA THR A 334 48.55 15.18 -32.78
C THR A 334 47.78 14.21 -33.66
N ALA A 335 46.91 13.39 -33.07
CA ALA A 335 45.91 12.61 -33.80
C ALA A 335 44.56 13.31 -33.78
N THR A 336 43.70 13.02 -34.76
CA THR A 336 42.38 13.64 -34.84
C THR A 336 41.24 12.64 -34.96
N SER A 337 40.12 12.96 -34.32
CA SER A 337 38.82 12.32 -34.54
C SER A 337 37.82 13.39 -34.97
N THR A 338 36.72 13.01 -35.61
CA THR A 338 35.69 13.95 -36.09
C THR A 338 34.36 13.68 -35.42
N VAL A 339 33.64 14.73 -35.04
CA VAL A 339 32.23 14.64 -34.64
C VAL A 339 31.38 15.37 -35.68
N ASN A 340 30.48 14.65 -36.36
CA ASN A 340 29.50 15.23 -37.25
C ASN A 340 28.19 15.45 -36.47
N LEU A 341 27.87 16.70 -36.15
CA LEU A 341 26.57 17.07 -35.60
C LEU A 341 25.53 16.96 -36.71
N LEU A 342 24.61 16.03 -36.56
CA LEU A 342 23.50 15.80 -37.48
C LEU A 342 22.24 16.49 -36.95
N HIS A 343 21.58 17.26 -37.81
CA HIS A 343 20.20 17.67 -37.53
C HIS A 343 19.29 16.49 -37.84
N VAL A 344 18.46 16.09 -36.88
CA VAL A 344 17.53 14.97 -37.01
C VAL A 344 16.12 15.42 -36.66
N PRO A 345 15.08 14.97 -37.38
CA PRO A 345 13.70 15.31 -37.04
C PRO A 345 13.35 14.75 -35.66
N LEU A 346 12.83 15.59 -34.77
CA LEU A 346 12.32 15.20 -33.46
C LEU A 346 10.82 15.37 -33.41
N VAL A 347 10.10 14.49 -32.70
CA VAL A 347 8.67 14.69 -32.41
C VAL A 347 8.49 15.92 -31.51
N SER A 348 7.79 16.95 -32.02
CA SER A 348 7.58 18.23 -31.34
C SER A 348 6.26 18.28 -30.57
N SER A 349 5.21 17.61 -31.07
CA SER A 349 3.94 17.46 -30.37
C SER A 349 3.12 16.33 -30.96
N VAL A 350 2.17 15.82 -30.18
CA VAL A 350 1.13 14.90 -30.64
C VAL A 350 -0.20 15.51 -30.23
N THR A 351 -1.13 15.60 -31.17
CA THR A 351 -2.47 16.15 -30.94
C THR A 351 -3.52 15.21 -31.51
N ALA A 352 -4.72 15.22 -30.93
CA ALA A 352 -5.86 14.47 -31.45
C ALA A 352 -7.01 15.42 -31.78
N ALA A 353 -7.72 15.10 -32.85
CA ALA A 353 -8.96 15.74 -33.24
C ALA A 353 -10.03 14.66 -33.44
N THR A 354 -11.25 14.94 -33.05
CA THR A 354 -12.36 13.99 -33.12
C THR A 354 -13.48 14.53 -33.99
N THR A 355 -14.34 13.64 -34.48
CA THR A 355 -15.52 14.04 -35.25
C THR A 355 -16.47 14.87 -34.38
N GLY A 356 -16.62 16.16 -34.69
CA GLY A 356 -17.48 17.08 -33.94
C GLY A 356 -16.87 17.64 -32.65
N ASN A 357 -15.55 17.51 -32.45
CA ASN A 357 -14.83 17.96 -31.25
C ASN A 357 -15.34 17.31 -29.94
N ALA A 358 -15.83 16.08 -30.01
CA ALA A 358 -16.21 15.30 -28.84
C ALA A 358 -14.98 14.85 -28.04
N THR A 359 -15.03 14.97 -26.73
CA THR A 359 -13.98 14.49 -25.81
C THR A 359 -14.30 13.11 -25.23
N ASP A 360 -15.58 12.73 -25.24
CA ASP A 360 -16.07 11.42 -24.78
C ASP A 360 -16.64 10.68 -25.99
N LEU A 361 -16.09 9.50 -26.28
CA LEU A 361 -16.27 8.84 -27.56
C LEU A 361 -16.91 7.46 -27.39
N ASN A 362 -18.02 7.26 -28.10
CA ASN A 362 -18.63 5.94 -28.29
C ASN A 362 -18.17 5.26 -29.59
N ALA A 363 -18.66 4.04 -29.79
CA ALA A 363 -18.31 3.21 -30.94
C ALA A 363 -18.65 3.91 -32.27
N GLY A 364 -17.74 3.83 -33.23
CA GLY A 364 -17.87 4.43 -34.56
C GLY A 364 -17.34 5.86 -34.68
N LYS A 365 -16.96 6.52 -33.58
CA LYS A 365 -16.28 7.82 -33.63
C LYS A 365 -14.85 7.67 -34.15
N VAL A 366 -14.43 8.61 -34.98
CA VAL A 366 -13.06 8.66 -35.52
C VAL A 366 -12.22 9.67 -34.75
N VAL A 367 -11.05 9.20 -34.31
CA VAL A 367 -9.95 9.99 -33.74
C VAL A 367 -8.86 10.12 -34.80
N THR A 368 -8.53 11.36 -35.16
CA THR A 368 -7.41 11.69 -36.04
C THR A 368 -6.26 12.21 -35.19
N ILE A 369 -5.15 11.48 -35.16
CA ILE A 369 -3.97 11.80 -34.37
C ILE A 369 -2.92 12.39 -35.30
N THR A 370 -2.37 13.56 -34.94
CA THR A 370 -1.32 14.24 -35.69
C THR A 370 -0.05 14.24 -34.87
N VAL A 371 1.00 13.61 -35.40
CA VAL A 371 2.36 13.63 -34.85
C VAL A 371 3.16 14.68 -35.62
N ALA A 372 3.51 15.77 -34.94
CA ALA A 372 4.31 16.84 -35.50
C ALA A 372 5.80 16.61 -35.23
N PHE A 373 6.63 16.98 -36.19
CA PHE A 373 8.09 16.90 -36.15
C PHE A 373 8.70 18.30 -36.25
N THR A 374 9.94 18.46 -35.79
CA THR A 374 10.71 19.70 -35.94
C THR A 374 11.05 20.01 -37.39
N ASP A 375 11.11 18.99 -38.24
CA ASP A 375 11.53 19.06 -39.64
C ASP A 375 10.66 18.20 -40.55
N PRO A 376 10.64 18.46 -41.87
CA PRO A 376 9.98 17.60 -42.82
C PRO A 376 10.53 16.18 -42.80
N VAL A 377 9.64 15.19 -42.73
CA VAL A 377 9.99 13.76 -42.72
C VAL A 377 9.40 13.02 -43.93
N ASN A 378 10.19 12.15 -44.53
CA ASN A 378 9.81 11.21 -45.57
C ASN A 378 9.56 9.83 -44.94
N VAL A 379 8.41 9.25 -45.24
CA VAL A 379 7.97 7.96 -44.71
C VAL A 379 8.06 6.90 -45.80
N THR A 380 8.63 5.74 -45.47
CA THR A 380 8.48 4.51 -46.26
C THR A 380 7.67 3.49 -45.47
N GLY A 381 6.95 2.60 -46.15
CA GLY A 381 6.06 1.64 -45.50
C GLY A 381 4.77 2.26 -44.94
N ALA A 382 4.15 1.55 -44.00
CA ALA A 382 2.91 1.95 -43.34
C ALA A 382 3.11 1.88 -41.81
N PRO A 383 3.66 2.93 -41.19
CA PRO A 383 3.82 2.96 -39.74
C PRO A 383 2.45 2.96 -39.05
N GLU A 384 2.44 2.61 -37.78
CA GLU A 384 1.23 2.52 -36.95
C GLU A 384 1.49 3.15 -35.58
N LEU A 385 0.48 3.82 -35.01
CA LEU A 385 0.53 4.22 -33.61
C LEU A 385 -0.18 3.18 -32.76
N GLN A 386 0.54 2.59 -31.83
CA GLN A 386 -0.06 1.80 -30.76
C GLN A 386 -0.58 2.75 -29.69
N LEU A 387 -1.87 2.66 -29.39
CA LEU A 387 -2.54 3.45 -28.37
C LEU A 387 -2.63 2.67 -27.04
N SER A 388 -3.16 3.29 -26.00
CA SER A 388 -3.59 2.58 -24.78
C SER A 388 -4.56 1.45 -25.14
N ASP A 389 -4.61 0.41 -24.31
CA ASP A 389 -5.46 -0.78 -24.51
C ASP A 389 -5.13 -1.62 -25.76
N ASN A 390 -3.91 -1.45 -26.29
CA ASN A 390 -3.37 -2.16 -27.46
C ASN A 390 -4.15 -1.95 -28.76
N VAL A 391 -4.88 -0.83 -28.86
CA VAL A 391 -5.57 -0.48 -30.10
C VAL A 391 -4.61 0.24 -31.05
N ILE A 392 -4.80 0.06 -32.36
CA ILE A 392 -3.90 0.60 -33.39
C ILE A 392 -4.58 1.75 -34.15
N ALA A 393 -3.89 2.89 -34.25
CA ALA A 393 -4.21 3.94 -35.22
C ALA A 393 -3.35 3.78 -36.48
N THR A 394 -4.01 3.83 -37.62
CA THR A 394 -3.42 3.55 -38.94
C THR A 394 -2.90 4.82 -39.59
N TYR A 395 -1.74 4.76 -40.24
CA TYR A 395 -1.15 5.91 -40.94
C TYR A 395 -2.01 6.34 -42.15
N GLN A 396 -2.30 7.64 -42.23
CA GLN A 396 -3.11 8.24 -43.28
C GLN A 396 -2.33 9.12 -44.25
N GLY A 397 -1.19 9.69 -43.83
CA GLY A 397 -0.35 10.51 -44.72
C GLY A 397 0.50 11.55 -44.01
N GLY A 398 1.10 12.47 -44.80
CA GLY A 398 1.93 13.57 -44.30
C GLY A 398 3.43 13.48 -44.64
N SER A 399 3.85 12.43 -45.34
CA SER A 399 5.23 12.30 -45.84
C SER A 399 5.63 13.50 -46.70
N GLY A 400 6.86 13.98 -46.52
CA GLY A 400 7.41 15.19 -47.13
C GLY A 400 7.08 16.48 -46.37
N GLY A 401 6.28 16.41 -45.30
CA GLY A 401 5.93 17.54 -44.44
C GLY A 401 6.35 17.31 -42.98
N THR A 402 6.03 18.27 -42.11
CA THR A 402 6.36 18.25 -40.67
C THR A 402 5.31 17.55 -39.81
N ALA A 403 4.24 17.00 -40.39
CA ALA A 403 3.14 16.41 -39.63
C ALA A 403 2.67 15.12 -40.29
N LEU A 404 2.66 14.03 -39.53
CA LEU A 404 2.12 12.73 -39.92
C LEU A 404 0.75 12.54 -39.28
N THR A 405 -0.23 12.09 -40.06
CA THR A 405 -1.59 11.85 -39.57
C THR A 405 -1.88 10.36 -39.48
N PHE A 406 -2.57 9.98 -38.41
CA PHE A 406 -3.02 8.63 -38.12
C PHE A 406 -4.51 8.67 -37.78
N SER A 407 -5.23 7.57 -38.01
CA SER A 407 -6.65 7.48 -37.72
C SER A 407 -6.99 6.20 -36.99
N TYR A 408 -7.83 6.35 -35.97
CA TYR A 408 -8.41 5.27 -35.19
C TYR A 408 -9.92 5.46 -35.12
N THR A 409 -10.68 4.42 -35.45
CA THR A 409 -12.14 4.39 -35.27
C THR A 409 -12.46 3.54 -34.05
N VAL A 410 -13.10 4.14 -33.05
CA VAL A 410 -13.49 3.47 -31.80
C VAL A 410 -14.34 2.24 -32.12
N GLN A 411 -13.90 1.06 -31.68
CA GLN A 411 -14.66 -0.18 -31.87
C GLN A 411 -15.56 -0.46 -30.67
N ALA A 412 -16.62 -1.24 -30.88
CA ALA A 412 -17.46 -1.72 -29.78
C ALA A 412 -16.62 -2.52 -28.76
N GLY A 413 -16.84 -2.25 -27.48
CA GLY A 413 -16.10 -2.88 -26.37
C GLY A 413 -14.77 -2.20 -26.04
N ASN A 414 -14.36 -1.18 -26.79
CA ASN A 414 -13.22 -0.35 -26.40
C ASN A 414 -13.62 0.56 -25.24
N SER A 415 -12.74 0.76 -24.28
CA SER A 415 -12.95 1.64 -23.14
C SER A 415 -11.60 2.16 -22.68
N SER A 416 -11.51 3.46 -22.44
CA SER A 416 -10.32 4.11 -21.92
C SER A 416 -10.74 5.35 -21.15
N SER A 417 -10.23 5.53 -19.94
CA SER A 417 -10.43 6.77 -19.19
C SER A 417 -9.58 7.93 -19.75
N ASP A 418 -8.50 7.59 -20.45
CA ASP A 418 -7.59 8.53 -21.10
C ASP A 418 -6.83 7.80 -22.21
N LEU A 419 -7.16 8.10 -23.46
CA LEU A 419 -6.51 7.51 -24.63
C LEU A 419 -5.11 8.08 -24.80
N GLN A 420 -4.10 7.23 -24.76
CA GLN A 420 -2.70 7.64 -24.87
C GLN A 420 -2.04 7.03 -26.10
N VAL A 421 -1.03 7.70 -26.65
CA VAL A 421 -0.09 7.06 -27.58
C VAL A 421 0.97 6.33 -26.77
N GLN A 422 1.21 5.05 -27.05
CA GLN A 422 2.25 4.25 -26.38
C GLN A 422 3.50 4.10 -27.24
N ASN A 423 3.34 3.87 -28.54
CA ASN A 423 4.47 3.63 -29.42
C ASN A 423 4.16 4.01 -30.87
N LEU A 424 5.21 4.31 -31.64
CA LEU A 424 5.17 4.46 -33.09
C LEU A 424 5.91 3.27 -33.73
N LEU A 425 5.14 2.33 -34.25
CA LEU A 425 5.62 1.11 -34.88
C LEU A 425 5.93 1.39 -36.36
N LEU A 426 7.19 1.20 -36.76
CA LEU A 426 7.59 1.47 -38.15
C LEU A 426 7.18 0.37 -39.15
N ASN A 427 6.85 -0.83 -38.67
CA ASN A 427 6.40 -1.96 -39.50
C ASN A 427 7.31 -2.26 -40.70
N GLY A 428 8.63 -2.18 -40.50
CA GLY A 428 9.65 -2.40 -41.54
C GLY A 428 9.88 -1.19 -42.47
N GLY A 429 9.18 -0.08 -42.24
CA GLY A 429 9.40 1.21 -42.89
C GLY A 429 10.45 2.10 -42.21
N THR A 430 10.54 3.35 -42.66
CA THR A 430 11.47 4.36 -42.13
C THR A 430 10.78 5.71 -42.04
N ILE A 431 11.19 6.55 -41.07
CA ILE A 431 10.82 7.97 -41.01
C ILE A 431 12.14 8.76 -40.99
N LYS A 432 12.43 9.49 -42.07
CA LYS A 432 13.74 10.14 -42.28
C LYS A 432 13.60 11.57 -42.75
N ASP A 433 14.57 12.44 -42.49
CA ASP A 433 14.61 13.75 -43.14
C ASP A 433 14.97 13.69 -44.65
N GLY A 434 15.04 14.85 -45.30
CA GLY A 434 15.51 14.97 -46.69
C GLY A 434 17.01 14.63 -46.88
N SER A 435 17.78 14.53 -45.80
CA SER A 435 19.21 14.19 -45.81
C SER A 435 19.48 12.71 -45.54
N GLY A 436 18.43 11.92 -45.25
CA GLY A 436 18.50 10.48 -44.98
C GLY A 436 18.71 10.10 -43.51
N ASN A 437 18.67 11.06 -42.58
CA ASN A 437 18.81 10.83 -41.14
C ASN A 437 17.49 10.30 -40.56
N ASP A 438 17.54 9.30 -39.67
CA ASP A 438 16.37 8.77 -38.97
C ASP A 438 15.78 9.80 -38.00
N ALA A 439 14.44 9.89 -37.98
CA ALA A 439 13.73 10.70 -37.00
C ALA A 439 13.85 10.09 -35.60
N VAL A 440 14.01 10.94 -34.59
CA VAL A 440 14.00 10.55 -33.19
C VAL A 440 12.54 10.46 -32.73
N LEU A 441 12.08 9.24 -32.50
CA LEU A 441 10.68 8.93 -32.15
C LEU A 441 10.42 8.88 -30.64
N ALA A 442 11.44 9.16 -29.83
CA ALA A 442 11.32 9.29 -28.38
C ALA A 442 10.44 10.51 -28.03
N GLY A 443 9.55 10.37 -27.04
CA GLY A 443 8.61 11.44 -26.65
C GLY A 443 7.24 11.40 -27.34
N THR A 444 6.93 10.35 -28.10
CA THR A 444 5.59 10.12 -28.68
C THR A 444 4.53 9.73 -27.65
N ALA A 445 4.92 9.39 -26.43
CA ALA A 445 3.98 9.06 -25.36
C ALA A 445 3.30 10.34 -24.84
N THR A 446 2.07 10.57 -25.27
CA THR A 446 1.29 11.75 -24.92
C THR A 446 -0.14 11.37 -24.56
N ASP A 447 -0.62 11.99 -23.49
CA ASP A 447 -2.03 12.08 -23.12
C ASP A 447 -2.81 12.83 -24.21
N LEU A 448 -3.78 12.16 -24.84
CA LEU A 448 -4.63 12.78 -25.88
C LEU A 448 -5.86 13.47 -25.28
N HIS A 449 -6.10 13.33 -23.97
CA HIS A 449 -7.22 13.90 -23.22
C HIS A 449 -8.59 13.47 -23.77
N LEU A 450 -8.70 12.21 -24.22
CA LEU A 450 -9.92 11.64 -24.78
C LEU A 450 -10.38 10.44 -23.97
N THR A 451 -11.64 10.44 -23.57
CA THR A 451 -12.30 9.30 -22.93
C THR A 451 -12.97 8.44 -24.01
N ILE A 452 -12.85 7.13 -23.90
CA ILE A 452 -13.62 6.16 -24.68
C ILE A 452 -14.56 5.43 -23.74
N ASP A 453 -15.85 5.53 -24.04
CA ASP A 453 -16.89 4.77 -23.38
C ASP A 453 -17.85 4.21 -24.42
N THR A 454 -17.89 2.89 -24.53
CA THR A 454 -18.77 2.17 -25.46
C THR A 454 -19.82 1.33 -24.74
N ALA A 455 -19.86 1.40 -23.41
CA ALA A 455 -20.91 0.77 -22.63
C ALA A 455 -22.16 1.65 -22.65
N ALA A 456 -23.33 1.06 -22.85
CA ALA A 456 -24.57 1.81 -22.67
C ALA A 456 -25.00 1.79 -21.18
N PRO A 457 -25.61 2.88 -20.70
CA PRO A 457 -26.06 2.94 -19.32
C PRO A 457 -27.17 1.92 -19.07
N VAL A 458 -27.21 1.38 -17.85
CA VAL A 458 -28.28 0.46 -17.38
C VAL A 458 -28.93 1.00 -16.12
N VAL A 459 -30.19 0.67 -15.88
CA VAL A 459 -30.85 0.96 -14.59
C VAL A 459 -30.46 -0.12 -13.58
N SER A 460 -29.88 0.28 -12.46
CA SER A 460 -29.52 -0.61 -11.36
C SER A 460 -30.68 -0.82 -10.38
N SER A 461 -31.54 0.19 -10.16
CA SER A 461 -32.74 0.03 -9.33
C SER A 461 -33.83 1.08 -9.58
N ILE A 462 -35.08 0.70 -9.29
CA ILE A 462 -36.25 1.58 -9.17
C ILE A 462 -37.02 1.18 -7.91
N ASN A 463 -36.92 1.98 -6.85
CA ASN A 463 -37.50 1.69 -5.54
C ASN A 463 -38.13 2.96 -4.94
N THR A 464 -39.26 2.86 -4.24
CA THR A 464 -39.69 3.90 -3.29
C THR A 464 -39.20 3.59 -1.87
N ALA A 465 -39.01 4.64 -1.08
CA ALA A 465 -38.74 4.59 0.36
C ALA A 465 -40.03 4.76 1.19
N GLY A 466 -41.19 4.90 0.55
CA GLY A 466 -42.49 5.01 1.22
C GLY A 466 -42.88 3.76 2.02
N SER A 467 -43.86 3.90 2.92
CA SER A 467 -44.45 2.76 3.61
C SER A 467 -45.11 1.80 2.63
N ASN A 468 -45.16 0.52 2.98
CA ASN A 468 -45.86 -0.49 2.20
C ASN A 468 -46.60 -1.44 3.15
N PRO A 469 -47.94 -1.43 3.19
CA PRO A 469 -48.86 -0.60 2.39
C PRO A 469 -48.79 0.91 2.74
N SER A 470 -49.31 1.76 1.84
CA SER A 470 -49.35 3.22 2.00
C SER A 470 -50.74 3.78 1.72
N ASN A 471 -51.13 4.79 2.51
CA ASN A 471 -52.31 5.59 2.23
C ASN A 471 -52.00 7.00 1.69
N ALA A 472 -50.75 7.27 1.32
CA ALA A 472 -50.37 8.57 0.80
C ALA A 472 -51.03 8.86 -0.57
N THR A 473 -51.28 10.14 -0.85
CA THR A 473 -51.79 10.61 -2.15
C THR A 473 -50.66 10.93 -3.14
N SER A 474 -49.41 10.66 -2.76
CA SER A 474 -48.23 10.77 -3.60
C SER A 474 -47.16 9.79 -3.15
N ASP A 475 -46.39 9.27 -4.10
CA ASP A 475 -45.26 8.38 -3.84
C ASP A 475 -44.05 8.78 -4.68
N THR A 476 -42.83 8.58 -4.17
CA THR A 476 -41.59 8.96 -4.85
C THR A 476 -40.66 7.78 -5.02
N PHE A 477 -40.41 7.43 -6.28
CA PHE A 477 -39.44 6.41 -6.66
C PHE A 477 -38.07 7.04 -6.89
N THR A 478 -37.02 6.38 -6.40
CA THR A 478 -35.63 6.66 -6.75
C THR A 478 -35.21 5.70 -7.86
N VAL A 479 -34.76 6.28 -8.97
CA VAL A 479 -34.22 5.57 -10.14
C VAL A 479 -32.70 5.76 -10.13
N THR A 480 -31.95 4.67 -10.17
CA THR A 480 -30.49 4.69 -10.20
C THR A 480 -29.98 4.08 -11.50
N PHE A 481 -29.14 4.80 -12.21
CA PHE A 481 -28.43 4.34 -13.40
C PHE A 481 -27.01 3.88 -13.04
N SER A 482 -26.38 3.07 -13.88
CA SER A 482 -24.98 2.61 -13.73
C SER A 482 -23.97 3.75 -13.79
N GLU A 483 -24.36 4.88 -14.37
CA GLU A 483 -23.49 6.00 -14.71
C GLU A 483 -24.30 7.28 -14.93
N ILE A 484 -23.61 8.37 -15.25
CA ILE A 484 -24.23 9.67 -15.51
C ILE A 484 -24.98 9.62 -16.84
N VAL A 485 -26.26 9.97 -16.81
CA VAL A 485 -27.14 9.99 -17.99
C VAL A 485 -27.78 11.35 -18.20
N SER A 486 -28.21 11.60 -19.43
CA SER A 486 -28.90 12.81 -19.86
C SER A 486 -30.28 12.50 -20.44
N ALA A 487 -31.08 13.54 -20.65
CA ALA A 487 -32.41 13.48 -21.27
C ALA A 487 -33.45 12.63 -20.52
N VAL A 488 -33.30 12.45 -19.20
CA VAL A 488 -34.30 11.74 -18.39
C VAL A 488 -35.50 12.64 -18.12
N ASP A 489 -36.70 12.24 -18.55
CA ASP A 489 -37.96 12.94 -18.35
C ASP A 489 -39.16 12.00 -18.08
N ALA A 490 -40.36 12.56 -17.92
CA ALA A 490 -41.55 11.77 -17.56
C ALA A 490 -42.03 10.81 -18.66
N SER A 491 -41.69 11.05 -19.93
CA SER A 491 -42.05 10.19 -21.05
C SER A 491 -41.23 8.90 -21.10
N ASP A 492 -40.11 8.86 -20.38
CA ASP A 492 -39.28 7.67 -20.22
C ASP A 492 -39.93 6.60 -19.36
N PHE A 493 -40.90 6.97 -18.54
CA PHE A 493 -41.48 6.08 -17.55
C PHE A 493 -42.96 5.80 -17.83
N THR A 494 -43.39 4.61 -17.43
CA THR A 494 -44.79 4.21 -17.38
C THR A 494 -45.14 3.86 -15.94
N ILE A 495 -46.27 4.38 -15.45
CA ILE A 495 -46.86 3.92 -14.20
C ILE A 495 -47.59 2.60 -14.44
N VAL A 496 -47.33 1.64 -13.57
CA VAL A 496 -48.00 0.34 -13.54
C VAL A 496 -48.98 0.36 -12.37
N THR A 497 -50.28 0.36 -12.66
CA THR A 497 -51.32 0.27 -11.64
C THR A 497 -52.00 -1.10 -11.64
N GLY A 498 -52.56 -1.48 -10.48
CA GLY A 498 -53.45 -2.63 -10.32
C GLY A 498 -54.57 -2.29 -9.34
N GLY A 499 -55.69 -3.00 -9.42
CA GLY A 499 -56.88 -2.69 -8.62
C GLY A 499 -57.61 -1.44 -9.10
N SER A 500 -58.07 -0.61 -8.16
CA SER A 500 -58.75 0.67 -8.43
C SER A 500 -57.79 1.88 -8.37
N VAL A 501 -56.48 1.65 -8.25
CA VAL A 501 -55.48 2.70 -8.19
C VAL A 501 -55.50 3.59 -9.44
N SER A 502 -55.63 4.89 -9.22
CA SER A 502 -55.50 5.95 -10.23
C SER A 502 -54.51 7.01 -9.75
N TYR A 503 -53.90 7.73 -10.69
CA TYR A 503 -52.94 8.81 -10.42
C TYR A 503 -53.27 10.06 -11.24
N GLY A 504 -52.87 11.23 -10.74
CA GLY A 504 -53.08 12.52 -11.40
C GLY A 504 -51.93 12.94 -12.31
N GLY A 505 -50.69 12.56 -11.99
CA GLY A 505 -49.52 12.89 -12.81
C GLY A 505 -48.21 12.30 -12.28
N MET A 506 -47.14 12.60 -13.00
CA MET A 506 -45.76 12.21 -12.68
C MET A 506 -44.83 13.42 -12.88
N VAL A 507 -43.88 13.59 -11.96
CA VAL A 507 -42.81 14.58 -12.04
C VAL A 507 -41.48 13.87 -11.91
N VAL A 508 -40.54 14.15 -12.83
CA VAL A 508 -39.19 13.60 -12.81
C VAL A 508 -38.21 14.73 -12.49
N LEU A 509 -37.36 14.53 -11.48
CA LEU A 509 -36.36 15.51 -11.06
C LEU A 509 -34.98 14.85 -10.94
N PRO A 510 -33.90 15.51 -11.38
CA PRO A 510 -32.56 15.02 -11.13
C PRO A 510 -32.22 15.14 -9.63
N PHE A 511 -31.71 14.07 -9.05
CA PHE A 511 -31.09 14.09 -7.72
C PHE A 511 -29.56 14.20 -7.83
N SER A 512 -28.98 13.46 -8.77
CA SER A 512 -27.58 13.57 -9.21
C SER A 512 -27.47 13.15 -10.68
N GLY A 513 -26.27 13.19 -11.28
CA GLY A 513 -26.09 12.80 -12.69
C GLY A 513 -26.54 11.38 -13.04
N SER A 514 -26.50 10.44 -12.08
CA SER A 514 -26.90 9.04 -12.26
C SER A 514 -28.13 8.63 -11.44
N VAL A 515 -28.75 9.56 -10.71
CA VAL A 515 -29.88 9.26 -9.82
C VAL A 515 -30.98 10.29 -10.02
N TYR A 516 -32.20 9.81 -10.23
CA TYR A 516 -33.38 10.63 -10.47
C TYR A 516 -34.49 10.25 -9.50
N THR A 517 -35.28 11.23 -9.09
CA THR A 517 -36.52 11.00 -8.34
C THR A 517 -37.71 11.15 -9.27
N VAL A 518 -38.65 10.22 -9.17
CA VAL A 518 -39.89 10.19 -9.93
C VAL A 518 -41.04 10.20 -8.94
N THR A 519 -41.69 11.35 -8.81
CA THR A 519 -42.81 11.54 -7.90
C THR A 519 -44.13 11.38 -8.64
N VAL A 520 -44.93 10.42 -8.21
CA VAL A 520 -46.31 10.19 -8.67
C VAL A 520 -47.24 10.96 -7.75
N THR A 521 -48.14 11.77 -8.31
CA THR A 521 -49.05 12.63 -7.54
C THR A 521 -50.51 12.30 -7.82
N GLY A 522 -51.39 12.64 -6.88
CA GLY A 522 -52.83 12.42 -7.01
C GLY A 522 -53.19 10.94 -7.02
N VAL A 523 -52.45 10.12 -6.27
CA VAL A 523 -52.74 8.69 -6.08
C VAL A 523 -54.05 8.55 -5.30
N THR A 524 -54.96 7.71 -5.79
CA THR A 524 -56.28 7.43 -5.20
C THR A 524 -56.68 5.97 -5.45
N GLY A 525 -57.56 5.42 -4.61
CA GLY A 525 -58.06 4.05 -4.74
C GLY A 525 -57.13 3.00 -4.13
N ASP A 526 -57.51 1.73 -4.20
CA ASP A 526 -56.81 0.62 -3.53
C ASP A 526 -56.24 -0.36 -4.55
N GLY A 527 -55.07 -0.93 -4.26
CA GLY A 527 -54.41 -1.90 -5.13
C GLY A 527 -52.90 -1.72 -5.16
N THR A 528 -52.30 -1.66 -6.35
CA THR A 528 -50.83 -1.58 -6.48
C THR A 528 -50.38 -0.42 -7.36
N LEU A 529 -49.28 0.21 -7.00
CA LEU A 529 -48.57 1.24 -7.77
C LEU A 529 -47.12 0.80 -8.01
N GLY A 530 -46.65 0.93 -9.24
CA GLY A 530 -45.26 0.66 -9.61
C GLY A 530 -44.79 1.61 -10.70
N LEU A 531 -43.47 1.69 -10.87
CA LEU A 531 -42.83 2.51 -11.90
C LEU A 531 -41.96 1.63 -12.81
N LYS A 532 -42.07 1.85 -14.11
CA LYS A 532 -41.28 1.14 -15.12
C LYS A 532 -40.57 2.13 -16.04
N LEU A 533 -39.29 1.90 -16.31
CA LEU A 533 -38.57 2.53 -17.43
C LEU A 533 -39.00 1.85 -18.74
N ASN A 534 -39.35 2.66 -19.73
CA ASN A 534 -39.75 2.21 -21.06
C ASN A 534 -38.59 1.52 -21.79
N ALA A 535 -38.90 0.49 -22.58
CA ALA A 535 -37.89 -0.30 -23.28
C ALA A 535 -37.32 0.38 -24.54
N SER A 536 -37.96 1.45 -25.00
CA SER A 536 -37.61 2.17 -26.22
C SER A 536 -38.17 3.59 -26.17
N GLY A 537 -37.60 4.48 -26.99
CA GLY A 537 -38.10 5.84 -27.17
C GLY A 537 -37.82 6.77 -25.99
N THR A 538 -36.89 6.40 -25.11
CA THR A 538 -36.50 7.21 -23.97
C THR A 538 -35.59 8.38 -24.37
N GLY A 539 -34.69 8.16 -25.34
CA GLY A 539 -33.68 9.15 -25.70
C GLY A 539 -32.59 9.36 -24.63
N ILE A 540 -32.68 8.63 -23.51
CA ILE A 540 -31.66 8.59 -22.46
C ILE A 540 -30.36 8.02 -23.04
N ALA A 541 -29.28 8.76 -22.84
CA ALA A 541 -27.93 8.33 -23.18
C ALA A 541 -26.94 8.84 -22.13
N ASP A 542 -25.79 8.15 -22.02
CA ASP A 542 -24.66 8.63 -21.24
C ASP A 542 -23.97 9.84 -21.89
N ARG A 543 -22.82 10.24 -21.32
CA ARG A 543 -22.04 11.38 -21.82
C ARG A 543 -21.34 11.11 -23.16
N ALA A 544 -20.96 9.87 -23.45
CA ALA A 544 -20.39 9.46 -24.73
C ALA A 544 -21.46 9.30 -25.83
N GLY A 545 -22.74 9.31 -25.44
CA GLY A 545 -23.90 9.18 -26.31
C GLY A 545 -24.33 7.74 -26.53
N ASN A 546 -23.95 6.78 -25.69
CA ASN A 546 -24.51 5.43 -25.76
C ASN A 546 -25.93 5.46 -25.20
N ALA A 547 -26.91 5.12 -26.02
CA ALA A 547 -28.31 5.10 -25.63
C ALA A 547 -28.61 3.89 -24.74
N ILE A 548 -29.43 4.09 -23.71
CA ILE A 548 -30.00 2.97 -22.96
C ILE A 548 -30.85 2.12 -23.91
N PHE A 549 -30.71 0.80 -23.83
CA PHE A 549 -31.35 -0.12 -24.77
C PHE A 549 -32.28 -1.13 -24.10
N ALA A 550 -32.43 -1.06 -22.78
CA ALA A 550 -33.27 -1.98 -22.00
C ALA A 550 -34.17 -1.21 -21.03
N GLY A 551 -35.45 -1.61 -20.98
CA GLY A 551 -36.38 -1.13 -19.96
C GLY A 551 -36.14 -1.82 -18.63
N PHE A 552 -36.67 -1.25 -17.55
CA PHE A 552 -36.53 -1.78 -16.19
C PHE A 552 -37.86 -1.69 -15.46
N THR A 553 -38.32 -2.79 -14.87
CA THR A 553 -39.56 -2.79 -14.07
C THR A 553 -39.18 -2.69 -12.60
N GLY A 554 -39.60 -1.61 -11.94
CA GLY A 554 -39.41 -1.41 -10.52
C GLY A 554 -40.31 -2.29 -9.66
N GLN A 555 -40.15 -2.16 -8.36
CA GLN A 555 -41.03 -2.84 -7.41
C GLN A 555 -42.46 -2.27 -7.44
N THR A 556 -43.43 -3.11 -7.10
CA THR A 556 -44.84 -2.73 -6.90
C THR A 556 -45.14 -2.56 -5.42
N TYR A 557 -45.89 -1.52 -5.08
CA TYR A 557 -46.23 -1.12 -3.72
C TYR A 557 -47.74 -1.11 -3.54
N THR A 558 -48.22 -1.54 -2.38
CA THR A 558 -49.66 -1.60 -2.09
C THR A 558 -50.15 -0.23 -1.66
N ILE A 559 -51.18 0.27 -2.34
CA ILE A 559 -51.94 1.46 -1.96
C ILE A 559 -53.23 1.01 -1.29
N ASP A 560 -53.51 1.57 -0.13
CA ASP A 560 -54.69 1.28 0.66
C ASP A 560 -55.22 2.56 1.29
N HIS A 561 -56.34 3.05 0.76
CA HIS A 561 -57.09 4.22 1.24
C HIS A 561 -58.39 3.81 1.94
N THR A 562 -58.68 2.51 2.05
CA THR A 562 -59.87 2.04 2.75
C THR A 562 -59.63 2.11 4.25
N ALA A 563 -60.51 2.81 4.96
CA ALA A 563 -60.44 2.87 6.41
C ALA A 563 -61.03 1.60 7.06
N PRO A 564 -60.43 1.11 8.16
CA PRO A 564 -60.99 0.00 8.91
C PRO A 564 -62.37 0.35 9.49
N ALA A 565 -63.32 -0.58 9.40
CA ALA A 565 -64.67 -0.44 9.94
C ALA A 565 -65.01 -1.59 10.89
N VAL A 566 -65.74 -1.32 11.97
CA VAL A 566 -66.28 -2.39 12.83
C VAL A 566 -67.43 -3.07 12.09
N THR A 567 -67.33 -4.39 11.94
CA THR A 567 -68.33 -5.23 11.26
C THR A 567 -69.29 -5.89 12.23
N SER A 568 -68.85 -6.17 13.47
CA SER A 568 -69.70 -6.76 14.51
C SER A 568 -69.20 -6.45 15.92
N ILE A 569 -70.12 -6.30 16.86
CA ILE A 569 -69.86 -6.37 18.31
C ILE A 569 -70.84 -7.38 18.91
N ALA A 570 -70.35 -8.54 19.30
CA ALA A 570 -71.15 -9.65 19.81
C ALA A 570 -70.83 -9.93 21.27
N ALA A 571 -71.83 -10.16 22.10
CA ALA A 571 -71.61 -10.53 23.50
C ALA A 571 -71.27 -12.03 23.63
N SER A 572 -70.47 -12.40 24.63
CA SER A 572 -70.06 -13.77 24.90
C SER A 572 -70.77 -14.33 26.12
N GLY A 573 -71.42 -15.49 25.99
CA GLY A 573 -72.04 -16.22 27.10
C GLY A 573 -73.57 -16.28 27.05
N ALA A 574 -74.16 -16.79 28.13
CA ALA A 574 -75.61 -16.90 28.30
C ALA A 574 -76.22 -15.57 28.74
N SER A 575 -77.27 -15.13 28.06
CA SER A 575 -78.04 -13.92 28.42
C SER A 575 -79.47 -14.35 28.79
N PRO A 576 -79.93 -14.18 30.03
CA PRO A 576 -79.26 -13.51 31.15
C PRO A 576 -78.22 -14.38 31.89
N ASN A 577 -77.27 -13.75 32.60
CA ASN A 577 -76.34 -14.39 33.55
C ASN A 577 -76.18 -13.54 34.83
N ASN A 578 -75.35 -14.03 35.77
CA ASN A 578 -75.04 -13.36 37.04
C ASN A 578 -73.52 -13.14 37.25
N ALA A 579 -72.77 -12.95 36.15
CA ALA A 579 -71.32 -12.82 36.20
C ALA A 579 -70.88 -11.40 36.60
N GLY A 580 -69.78 -11.31 37.37
CA GLY A 580 -69.17 -10.02 37.74
C GLY A 580 -68.36 -9.34 36.62
N THR A 581 -68.20 -10.02 35.48
CA THR A 581 -67.48 -9.54 34.29
C THR A 581 -68.16 -10.06 33.02
N GLU A 582 -68.24 -9.23 31.99
CA GLU A 582 -68.77 -9.62 30.68
C GLU A 582 -67.75 -9.42 29.58
N GLN A 583 -67.86 -10.20 28.51
CA GLN A 583 -66.95 -10.11 27.37
C GLN A 583 -67.72 -9.85 26.08
N PHE A 584 -67.19 -8.93 25.27
CA PHE A 584 -67.65 -8.65 23.92
C PHE A 584 -66.57 -8.96 22.92
N THR A 585 -66.93 -9.59 21.80
CA THR A 585 -66.06 -9.80 20.65
C THR A 585 -66.34 -8.72 19.60
N VAL A 586 -65.35 -7.87 19.37
CA VAL A 586 -65.37 -6.80 18.36
C VAL A 586 -64.59 -7.29 17.14
N THR A 587 -65.16 -7.18 15.94
CA THR A 587 -64.50 -7.58 14.69
C THR A 587 -64.45 -6.41 13.73
N PHE A 588 -63.25 -6.08 13.24
CA PHE A 588 -63.00 -5.07 12.21
C PHE A 588 -62.93 -5.70 10.81
N SER A 589 -63.15 -4.91 9.75
CA SER A 589 -63.02 -5.31 8.35
C SER A 589 -61.59 -5.76 8.01
N GLU A 590 -60.62 -5.24 8.76
CA GLU A 590 -59.20 -5.47 8.59
C GLU A 590 -58.45 -5.32 9.91
N SER A 591 -57.13 -5.54 9.89
CA SER A 591 -56.32 -5.52 11.10
C SER A 591 -56.04 -4.09 11.53
N VAL A 592 -56.29 -3.78 12.81
CA VAL A 592 -56.10 -2.45 13.38
C VAL A 592 -55.06 -2.42 14.50
N SER A 593 -54.62 -1.22 14.85
CA SER A 593 -53.74 -0.92 15.98
C SER A 593 -54.25 0.32 16.69
N GLY A 594 -53.74 0.62 17.90
CA GLY A 594 -54.13 1.82 18.65
C GLY A 594 -55.48 1.72 19.38
N LEU A 595 -56.14 0.55 19.37
CA LEU A 595 -57.42 0.33 20.06
C LEU A 595 -57.27 0.39 21.58
N THR A 596 -58.05 1.26 22.22
CA THR A 596 -58.06 1.46 23.68
C THR A 596 -59.48 1.48 24.25
N ALA A 597 -59.59 1.46 25.58
CA ALA A 597 -60.88 1.62 26.25
C ALA A 597 -61.55 2.98 25.94
N ALA A 598 -60.78 4.00 25.58
CA ALA A 598 -61.31 5.31 25.21
C ALA A 598 -62.08 5.29 23.89
N ASP A 599 -61.90 4.27 23.04
CA ASP A 599 -62.57 4.13 21.75
C ASP A 599 -63.98 3.53 21.87
N PHE A 600 -64.37 3.11 23.07
CA PHE A 600 -65.67 2.50 23.32
C PHE A 600 -66.52 3.34 24.26
N THR A 601 -67.83 3.21 24.12
CA THR A 601 -68.83 3.61 25.13
C THR A 601 -69.62 2.39 25.58
N LEU A 602 -69.98 2.36 26.86
CA LEU A 602 -70.91 1.39 27.40
C LEU A 602 -72.28 2.07 27.57
N THR A 603 -73.31 1.44 27.01
CA THR A 603 -74.69 1.86 27.19
C THR A 603 -75.37 0.91 28.19
N THR A 604 -75.93 1.48 29.26
CA THR A 604 -76.66 0.74 30.30
C THR A 604 -78.09 1.26 30.49
N THR A 605 -79.00 0.41 30.99
CA THR A 605 -80.36 0.82 31.37
C THR A 605 -80.40 1.35 32.80
N ASN A 606 -80.72 2.63 32.96
CA ASN A 606 -80.78 3.34 34.25
C ASN A 606 -82.17 3.25 34.91
N THR A 607 -82.56 2.09 35.42
CA THR A 607 -83.67 2.02 36.40
C THR A 607 -83.12 2.13 37.84
N PRO A 608 -83.90 2.59 38.84
CA PRO A 608 -83.45 2.55 40.23
C PRO A 608 -83.19 1.10 40.68
N GLY A 609 -81.97 0.81 41.13
CA GLY A 609 -81.46 -0.57 41.33
C GLY A 609 -80.73 -1.16 40.12
N GLY A 610 -80.58 -0.37 39.06
CA GLY A 610 -79.98 -0.75 37.79
C GLY A 610 -78.49 -1.06 37.88
N ILE A 611 -78.01 -1.70 36.82
CA ILE A 611 -76.63 -2.14 36.65
C ILE A 611 -75.60 -1.04 36.95
N ALA A 612 -74.68 -1.33 37.86
CA ALA A 612 -73.51 -0.51 38.15
C ALA A 612 -72.25 -1.21 37.64
N LEU A 613 -71.37 -0.42 37.02
CA LEU A 613 -70.09 -0.86 36.45
C LEU A 613 -68.92 -0.26 37.26
N SER A 614 -67.73 -0.81 37.09
CA SER A 614 -66.51 -0.16 37.60
C SER A 614 -66.33 1.25 37.03
N THR A 615 -65.57 2.11 37.71
CA THR A 615 -65.34 3.52 37.33
C THR A 615 -64.77 3.71 35.92
N THR A 616 -64.08 2.70 35.37
CA THR A 616 -63.58 2.67 33.99
C THR A 616 -64.46 1.86 33.03
N GLY A 617 -65.36 1.01 33.53
CA GLY A 617 -66.26 0.15 32.76
C GLY A 617 -65.56 -1.01 32.04
N ILE A 618 -64.56 -0.72 31.22
CA ILE A 618 -63.74 -1.70 30.48
C ILE A 618 -62.48 -2.00 31.31
N SER A 619 -62.25 -3.28 31.60
CA SER A 619 -61.13 -3.75 32.42
C SER A 619 -59.98 -4.30 31.58
N GLN A 620 -60.26 -4.80 30.37
CA GLN A 620 -59.24 -5.39 29.50
C GLN A 620 -59.68 -5.36 28.03
N ILE A 621 -58.71 -5.18 27.14
CA ILE A 621 -58.86 -5.39 25.69
C ILE A 621 -57.75 -6.34 25.26
N THR A 622 -58.08 -7.39 24.52
CA THR A 622 -57.11 -8.38 24.05
C THR A 622 -57.35 -8.69 22.60
N SER A 623 -56.29 -8.60 21.80
CA SER A 623 -56.31 -8.94 20.38
C SER A 623 -56.18 -10.45 20.20
N ALA A 624 -57.03 -11.04 19.35
CA ALA A 624 -56.87 -12.42 18.90
C ALA A 624 -55.93 -12.50 17.69
N ASP A 625 -56.14 -11.64 16.69
CA ASP A 625 -55.44 -11.67 15.40
C ASP A 625 -55.26 -10.27 14.75
N GLY A 626 -55.55 -9.20 15.49
CA GLY A 626 -55.53 -7.83 15.00
C GLY A 626 -56.80 -7.38 14.28
N LYS A 627 -57.68 -8.30 13.85
CA LYS A 627 -59.03 -7.97 13.32
C LYS A 627 -60.10 -8.14 14.39
N THR A 628 -59.95 -9.17 15.23
CA THR A 628 -60.89 -9.52 16.27
C THR A 628 -60.29 -9.26 17.65
N TYR A 629 -61.08 -8.62 18.51
CA TYR A 629 -60.70 -8.22 19.85
C TYR A 629 -61.75 -8.68 20.86
N THR A 630 -61.28 -9.20 21.99
CA THR A 630 -62.12 -9.41 23.18
C THR A 630 -62.01 -8.19 24.08
N VAL A 631 -63.14 -7.55 24.34
CA VAL A 631 -63.29 -6.43 25.27
C VAL A 631 -64.01 -6.92 26.52
N THR A 632 -63.32 -6.89 27.64
CA THR A 632 -63.87 -7.30 28.95
C THR A 632 -64.40 -6.08 29.70
N VAL A 633 -65.67 -6.12 30.04
CA VAL A 633 -66.36 -5.19 30.92
C VAL A 633 -66.30 -5.74 32.35
N GLY A 634 -65.82 -4.94 33.29
CA GLY A 634 -65.52 -5.39 34.65
C GLY A 634 -66.30 -4.67 35.74
N GLY A 635 -66.49 -5.36 36.87
CA GLY A 635 -67.13 -4.80 38.07
C GLY A 635 -68.62 -4.63 37.91
N VAL A 636 -69.27 -5.60 37.26
CA VAL A 636 -70.71 -5.55 37.02
C VAL A 636 -71.47 -5.96 38.27
N THR A 637 -72.41 -5.13 38.70
CA THR A 637 -73.26 -5.37 39.88
C THR A 637 -74.69 -4.88 39.62
N GLY A 638 -75.68 -5.45 40.31
CA GLY A 638 -77.09 -5.13 40.09
C GLY A 638 -77.66 -5.77 38.81
N ASP A 639 -78.90 -5.41 38.47
CA ASP A 639 -79.64 -6.00 37.36
C ASP A 639 -79.82 -4.98 36.23
N GLY A 640 -79.74 -5.41 34.98
CA GLY A 640 -79.96 -4.52 33.83
C GLY A 640 -79.37 -5.05 32.53
N THR A 641 -79.13 -4.14 31.59
CA THR A 641 -78.49 -4.46 30.32
C THR A 641 -77.22 -3.66 30.09
N VAL A 642 -76.25 -4.25 29.38
CA VAL A 642 -75.02 -3.62 28.90
C VAL A 642 -74.92 -3.82 27.40
N ARG A 643 -74.55 -2.76 26.67
CA ARG A 643 -74.11 -2.83 25.28
C ARG A 643 -72.79 -2.09 25.13
N LEU A 644 -71.85 -2.69 24.40
CA LEU A 644 -70.60 -2.05 24.00
C LEU A 644 -70.78 -1.41 22.61
N ASP A 645 -70.47 -0.12 22.50
CA ASP A 645 -70.53 0.64 21.26
C ASP A 645 -69.13 1.18 20.92
N PHE A 646 -68.73 1.11 19.64
CA PHE A 646 -67.50 1.74 19.14
C PHE A 646 -67.78 3.19 18.74
N LYS A 647 -66.96 4.13 19.21
CA LYS A 647 -67.17 5.57 19.01
C LYS A 647 -66.91 5.97 17.56
N SER A 648 -67.69 6.93 17.07
CA SER A 648 -67.33 7.65 15.85
C SER A 648 -66.16 8.60 16.14
N GLY A 649 -65.33 8.83 15.11
CA GLY A 649 -64.17 9.73 15.22
C GLY A 649 -62.96 9.15 15.96
N SER A 650 -62.89 7.82 16.17
CA SER A 650 -61.73 7.12 16.74
C SER A 650 -60.57 7.02 15.74
N SER A 651 -60.08 8.17 15.26
CA SER A 651 -59.00 8.24 14.27
C SER A 651 -57.64 7.72 14.76
N GLY A 652 -57.49 7.51 16.07
CA GLY A 652 -56.32 6.86 16.66
C GLY A 652 -56.27 5.35 16.49
N VAL A 653 -57.38 4.73 16.05
CA VAL A 653 -57.43 3.32 15.69
C VAL A 653 -57.16 3.21 14.19
N THR A 654 -55.97 2.73 13.82
CA THR A 654 -55.53 2.72 12.43
C THR A 654 -55.20 1.33 11.92
N ASP A 655 -55.39 1.10 10.63
CA ASP A 655 -54.86 -0.06 9.94
C ASP A 655 -53.33 0.02 9.75
N THR A 656 -52.77 -0.88 8.92
CA THR A 656 -51.33 -0.91 8.62
C THR A 656 -50.90 0.21 7.67
N ALA A 657 -51.79 0.67 6.77
CA ALA A 657 -51.52 1.77 5.84
C ALA A 657 -51.64 3.15 6.51
N GLY A 658 -52.23 3.21 7.71
CA GLY A 658 -52.45 4.40 8.52
C GLY A 658 -53.84 5.02 8.39
N ASN A 659 -54.82 4.33 7.80
CA ASN A 659 -56.19 4.86 7.71
C ASN A 659 -56.91 4.73 9.06
N GLY A 660 -57.60 5.77 9.50
CA GLY A 660 -58.26 5.81 10.81
C GLY A 660 -59.72 5.34 10.80
N ALA A 661 -60.09 4.48 11.75
CA ALA A 661 -61.45 3.97 11.96
C ALA A 661 -62.40 5.08 12.45
N SER A 662 -62.93 5.87 11.53
CA SER A 662 -63.74 7.06 11.86
C SER A 662 -65.23 6.76 12.00
N ALA A 663 -65.72 5.65 11.45
CA ALA A 663 -67.12 5.24 11.54
C ALA A 663 -67.39 4.55 12.89
N GLY A 664 -68.39 5.05 13.63
CA GLY A 664 -68.84 4.42 14.87
C GLY A 664 -69.72 3.19 14.61
N PHE A 665 -69.87 2.33 15.62
CA PHE A 665 -70.74 1.14 15.57
C PHE A 665 -71.54 1.02 16.86
N SER A 666 -72.87 1.15 16.77
CA SER A 666 -73.78 1.16 17.94
C SER A 666 -74.94 0.15 17.86
N SER A 667 -74.85 -0.80 16.93
CA SER A 667 -75.85 -1.86 16.70
C SER A 667 -75.36 -3.22 17.22
N GLY A 668 -74.50 -3.23 18.23
CA GLY A 668 -74.03 -4.44 18.89
C GLY A 668 -75.10 -5.11 19.75
N ASP A 669 -74.79 -6.32 20.21
CA ASP A 669 -75.68 -7.08 21.09
C ASP A 669 -75.97 -6.36 22.41
N VAL A 670 -77.22 -6.39 22.84
CA VAL A 670 -77.64 -5.95 24.19
C VAL A 670 -77.64 -7.17 25.10
N TYR A 671 -76.82 -7.15 26.14
CA TYR A 671 -76.62 -8.29 27.03
C TYR A 671 -77.26 -8.05 28.40
N THR A 672 -77.99 -9.03 28.93
CA THR A 672 -78.78 -8.88 30.18
C THR A 672 -78.06 -9.54 31.36
N ILE A 673 -78.01 -8.83 32.48
CA ILE A 673 -77.33 -9.28 33.70
C ILE A 673 -78.33 -9.22 34.85
N ARG A 674 -78.37 -10.28 35.66
CA ARG A 674 -79.26 -10.43 36.80
C ARG A 674 -78.52 -11.12 37.94
N HIS A 675 -78.39 -10.43 39.06
CA HIS A 675 -77.85 -10.92 40.32
C HIS A 675 -78.93 -11.16 41.38
N THR A 676 -80.15 -10.66 41.17
CA THR A 676 -81.26 -10.90 42.11
C THR A 676 -81.68 -12.36 42.08
N ALA A 677 -81.66 -13.00 43.25
CA ALA A 677 -82.11 -14.38 43.41
C ALA A 677 -83.64 -14.49 43.54
N PRO A 678 -84.24 -15.58 43.04
CA PRO A 678 -85.65 -15.87 43.24
C PRO A 678 -85.98 -16.10 44.71
N SER A 679 -87.22 -15.79 45.11
CA SER A 679 -87.76 -16.01 46.45
C SER A 679 -89.17 -16.61 46.39
N VAL A 680 -89.61 -17.30 47.44
CA VAL A 680 -91.01 -17.76 47.53
C VAL A 680 -91.88 -16.60 47.98
N SER A 681 -92.84 -16.23 47.14
CA SER A 681 -93.85 -15.22 47.44
C SER A 681 -94.96 -15.77 48.33
N SER A 682 -95.39 -17.02 48.13
CA SER A 682 -96.42 -17.66 48.96
C SER A 682 -96.44 -19.19 48.82
N ILE A 683 -96.95 -19.85 49.86
CA ILE A 683 -97.37 -21.26 49.84
C ILE A 683 -98.79 -21.33 50.42
N VAL A 684 -99.79 -21.56 49.56
CA VAL A 684 -101.22 -21.47 49.90
C VAL A 684 -101.86 -22.85 49.82
N ALA A 685 -102.73 -23.18 50.76
CA ALA A 685 -103.46 -24.45 50.80
C ALA A 685 -104.61 -24.46 49.76
N ASN A 686 -104.71 -25.52 48.95
CA ASN A 686 -105.72 -25.69 47.90
C ASN A 686 -106.84 -26.64 48.34
N GLY A 687 -107.79 -26.19 49.16
CA GLY A 687 -108.93 -27.02 49.55
C GLY A 687 -109.67 -26.55 50.80
N SER A 688 -110.65 -27.34 51.25
CA SER A 688 -111.32 -27.12 52.52
C SER A 688 -110.35 -27.29 53.69
N ASN A 689 -110.54 -26.54 54.76
CA ASN A 689 -109.76 -26.63 55.99
C ASN A 689 -110.71 -26.37 57.18
N PRO A 690 -110.92 -27.33 58.11
CA PRO A 690 -110.31 -28.66 58.18
C PRO A 690 -110.72 -29.59 57.01
N ASN A 691 -109.95 -30.66 56.78
CA ASN A 691 -110.25 -31.68 55.78
C ASN A 691 -109.94 -33.11 56.28
N ASN A 692 -110.41 -34.10 55.52
CA ASN A 692 -110.15 -35.52 55.73
C ASN A 692 -109.66 -36.21 54.44
N ALA A 693 -108.94 -35.46 53.60
CA ALA A 693 -108.52 -35.94 52.30
C ALA A 693 -107.28 -36.84 52.42
N GLY A 694 -107.21 -37.90 51.61
CA GLY A 694 -106.01 -38.75 51.52
C GLY A 694 -104.83 -38.09 50.80
N SER A 695 -104.98 -36.87 50.31
CA SER A 695 -103.94 -36.05 49.70
C SER A 695 -104.31 -34.57 49.78
N ASP A 696 -103.35 -33.73 50.15
CA ASP A 696 -103.52 -32.28 50.27
C ASP A 696 -102.63 -31.56 49.25
N GLN A 697 -103.12 -30.46 48.69
CA GLN A 697 -102.41 -29.69 47.66
C GLN A 697 -102.06 -28.29 48.14
N PHE A 698 -100.91 -27.78 47.73
CA PHE A 698 -100.47 -26.42 47.98
C PHE A 698 -100.06 -25.74 46.68
N THR A 699 -100.42 -24.47 46.51
CA THR A 699 -99.88 -23.62 45.43
C THR A 699 -98.68 -22.86 45.96
N VAL A 700 -97.51 -23.13 45.38
CA VAL A 700 -96.25 -22.42 45.64
C VAL A 700 -96.05 -21.40 44.54
N THR A 701 -95.85 -20.13 44.90
CA THR A 701 -95.56 -19.04 43.96
C THR A 701 -94.19 -18.44 44.27
N PHE A 702 -93.31 -18.39 43.27
CA PHE A 702 -92.01 -17.73 43.32
C PHE A 702 -92.10 -16.28 42.78
N SER A 703 -91.16 -15.43 43.19
CA SER A 703 -91.07 -14.02 42.78
C SER A 703 -90.75 -13.84 41.29
N GLU A 704 -90.23 -14.88 40.65
CA GLU A 704 -89.91 -14.95 39.22
C GLU A 704 -89.88 -16.41 38.75
N ASP A 705 -89.67 -16.60 37.45
CA ASP A 705 -89.55 -17.93 36.86
C ASP A 705 -88.30 -18.65 37.39
N VAL A 706 -88.49 -19.89 37.84
CA VAL A 706 -87.44 -20.74 38.40
C VAL A 706 -87.36 -22.08 37.69
N THR A 707 -86.19 -22.70 37.77
CA THR A 707 -85.90 -24.05 37.31
C THR A 707 -85.43 -24.90 38.49
N GLY A 708 -85.44 -26.22 38.35
CA GLY A 708 -84.93 -27.14 39.37
C GLY A 708 -85.90 -27.50 40.49
N VAL A 709 -87.17 -27.07 40.40
CA VAL A 709 -88.17 -27.38 41.44
C VAL A 709 -88.58 -28.85 41.41
N ASP A 710 -88.31 -29.59 42.47
CA ASP A 710 -88.69 -30.98 42.65
C ASP A 710 -89.18 -31.32 44.07
N ALA A 711 -89.54 -32.57 44.31
CA ALA A 711 -90.12 -33.00 45.58
C ALA A 711 -89.16 -32.90 46.78
N SER A 712 -87.85 -32.97 46.54
CA SER A 712 -86.82 -32.88 47.58
C SER A 712 -86.65 -31.46 48.13
N ASP A 713 -87.17 -30.46 47.42
CA ASP A 713 -87.15 -29.06 47.85
C ASP A 713 -88.07 -28.77 49.02
N PHE A 714 -89.06 -29.61 49.22
CA PHE A 714 -90.13 -29.36 50.17
C PHE A 714 -90.08 -30.35 51.32
N THR A 715 -90.39 -29.85 52.51
CA THR A 715 -90.66 -30.67 53.68
C THR A 715 -92.10 -30.44 54.10
N ALA A 716 -92.88 -31.52 54.23
CA ALA A 716 -94.17 -31.44 54.91
C ALA A 716 -93.93 -31.48 56.42
N THR A 717 -94.34 -30.42 57.11
CA THR A 717 -94.27 -30.27 58.56
C THR A 717 -95.59 -30.68 59.17
N ARG A 718 -95.54 -31.64 60.11
CA ARG A 718 -96.72 -32.33 60.65
C ARG A 718 -96.80 -32.21 62.16
N THR A 719 -98.01 -32.22 62.69
CA THR A 719 -98.27 -32.37 64.13
C THR A 719 -99.32 -33.44 64.40
N GLY A 720 -99.44 -33.88 65.65
CA GLY A 720 -100.39 -34.94 66.02
C GLY A 720 -99.98 -36.30 65.48
N SER A 721 -100.94 -37.04 64.92
CA SER A 721 -100.73 -38.38 64.32
C SER A 721 -100.66 -38.34 62.80
N VAL A 722 -100.51 -37.16 62.19
CA VAL A 722 -100.49 -37.01 60.73
C VAL A 722 -99.25 -37.68 60.14
N THR A 723 -99.47 -38.58 59.18
CA THR A 723 -98.43 -39.18 58.32
C THR A 723 -98.79 -38.99 56.86
N ASP A 724 -97.80 -39.08 55.98
CA ASP A 724 -97.93 -39.08 54.52
C ASP A 724 -96.96 -40.10 53.91
N THR A 725 -97.03 -40.26 52.60
CA THR A 725 -96.22 -41.21 51.82
C THR A 725 -95.25 -40.54 50.85
N GLY A 726 -95.33 -39.22 50.70
CA GLY A 726 -94.40 -38.46 49.88
C GLY A 726 -95.01 -37.23 49.22
N ILE A 727 -94.15 -36.43 48.60
CA ILE A 727 -94.47 -35.18 47.93
C ILE A 727 -94.34 -35.36 46.42
N VAL A 728 -95.26 -34.77 45.67
CA VAL A 728 -95.20 -34.68 44.20
C VAL A 728 -95.35 -33.23 43.78
N VAL A 729 -94.42 -32.74 42.98
CA VAL A 729 -94.44 -31.37 42.45
C VAL A 729 -94.93 -31.40 41.00
N THR A 730 -95.87 -30.52 40.68
CA THR A 730 -96.40 -30.35 39.33
C THR A 730 -96.26 -28.88 38.91
N PRO A 731 -95.49 -28.56 37.85
CA PRO A 731 -95.37 -27.20 37.35
C PRO A 731 -96.69 -26.70 36.76
N VAL A 732 -97.02 -25.43 37.02
CA VAL A 732 -98.19 -24.73 36.45
C VAL A 732 -97.74 -23.64 35.48
N SER A 733 -96.76 -22.83 35.89
CA SER A 733 -96.01 -21.87 35.07
C SER A 733 -94.54 -21.86 35.52
N GLY A 734 -93.69 -21.03 34.90
CA GLY A 734 -92.27 -20.93 35.30
C GLY A 734 -92.08 -20.55 36.77
N ASN A 735 -93.01 -19.79 37.36
CA ASN A 735 -92.96 -19.31 38.73
C ASN A 735 -94.06 -19.87 39.66
N VAL A 736 -94.98 -20.71 39.18
CA VAL A 736 -96.07 -21.26 39.99
C VAL A 736 -96.10 -22.78 39.88
N TYR A 737 -96.17 -23.45 41.03
CA TYR A 737 -96.13 -24.90 41.15
C TYR A 737 -97.25 -25.39 42.07
N THR A 738 -97.88 -26.51 41.73
CA THR A 738 -98.77 -27.23 42.63
C THR A 738 -98.00 -28.37 43.28
N VAL A 739 -97.93 -28.38 44.60
CA VAL A 739 -97.24 -29.40 45.38
C VAL A 739 -98.27 -30.23 46.13
N THR A 740 -98.32 -31.53 45.84
CA THR A 740 -99.26 -32.47 46.45
C THR A 740 -98.55 -33.31 47.48
N VAL A 741 -99.06 -33.33 48.70
CA VAL A 741 -98.65 -34.26 49.77
C VAL A 741 -99.61 -35.45 49.73
N ASN A 742 -99.08 -36.64 49.43
CA ASN A 742 -99.89 -37.84 49.15
C ASN A 742 -99.93 -38.81 50.33
N GLY A 743 -101.04 -39.57 50.44
CA GLY A 743 -101.21 -40.60 51.46
C GLY A 743 -101.36 -40.02 52.87
N VAL A 744 -101.97 -38.85 52.98
CA VAL A 744 -102.21 -38.15 54.25
C VAL A 744 -103.20 -38.97 55.09
N THR A 745 -102.81 -39.34 56.31
CA THR A 745 -103.65 -40.10 57.26
C THR A 745 -103.46 -39.59 58.69
N GLY A 746 -104.39 -39.89 59.59
CA GLY A 746 -104.34 -39.46 61.00
C GLY A 746 -104.96 -38.08 61.22
N ASP A 747 -104.86 -37.57 62.46
CA ASP A 747 -105.41 -36.27 62.87
C ASP A 747 -104.30 -35.33 63.37
N GLY A 748 -104.39 -34.03 63.04
CA GLY A 748 -103.41 -33.01 63.43
C GLY A 748 -103.29 -31.89 62.40
N THR A 749 -102.09 -31.36 62.21
CA THR A 749 -101.84 -30.33 61.18
C THR A 749 -100.79 -30.73 60.16
N LEU A 750 -100.93 -30.20 58.94
CA LEU A 750 -100.00 -30.36 57.84
C LEU A 750 -99.69 -28.98 57.22
N ARG A 751 -98.42 -28.63 57.11
CA ARG A 751 -97.91 -27.44 56.40
C ARG A 751 -96.83 -27.88 55.41
N LEU A 752 -96.76 -27.23 54.26
CA LEU A 752 -95.65 -27.41 53.32
C LEU A 752 -94.64 -26.29 53.49
N ASP A 753 -93.37 -26.67 53.70
CA ASP A 753 -92.25 -25.75 53.85
C ASP A 753 -91.27 -25.91 52.68
N LEU A 754 -90.71 -24.81 52.16
CA LEU A 754 -89.53 -24.86 51.29
C LEU A 754 -88.27 -24.99 52.14
N ASN A 755 -87.40 -25.93 51.79
CA ASN A 755 -86.14 -26.20 52.48
C ASN A 755 -85.19 -24.99 52.40
N ALA A 756 -84.43 -24.79 53.48
CA ALA A 756 -83.52 -23.64 53.59
C ALA A 756 -82.23 -23.78 52.78
N SER A 757 -81.90 -24.99 52.31
CA SER A 757 -80.73 -25.27 51.50
C SER A 757 -80.93 -26.56 50.72
N GLY A 758 -80.06 -26.80 49.73
CA GLY A 758 -80.05 -28.05 48.97
C GLY A 758 -81.21 -28.21 47.98
N THR A 759 -81.92 -27.13 47.65
CA THR A 759 -83.07 -27.18 46.74
C THR A 759 -82.63 -27.25 45.27
N GLY A 760 -81.49 -26.66 44.91
CA GLY A 760 -81.09 -26.57 43.50
C GLY A 760 -82.01 -25.69 42.63
N ILE A 761 -82.98 -25.00 43.25
CA ILE A 761 -83.87 -24.07 42.56
C ILE A 761 -83.10 -22.80 42.21
N ALA A 762 -83.12 -22.40 40.94
CA ALA A 762 -82.48 -21.19 40.46
C ALA A 762 -83.25 -20.52 39.32
N ASP A 763 -83.03 -19.22 39.13
CA ASP A 763 -83.55 -18.48 37.97
C ASP A 763 -82.77 -18.81 36.68
N ALA A 764 -83.16 -18.18 35.56
CA ALA A 764 -82.47 -18.35 34.28
C ALA A 764 -81.02 -17.82 34.24
N ALA A 765 -80.66 -16.91 35.16
CA ALA A 765 -79.31 -16.36 35.29
C ALA A 765 -78.39 -17.22 36.19
N GLY A 766 -78.94 -18.25 36.83
CA GLY A 766 -78.24 -19.17 37.73
C GLY A 766 -78.22 -18.71 39.19
N ASN A 767 -79.03 -17.73 39.59
CA ASN A 767 -79.16 -17.30 40.97
C ASN A 767 -80.03 -18.29 41.74
N ALA A 768 -79.46 -18.94 42.77
CA ALA A 768 -80.18 -19.92 43.58
C ALA A 768 -81.10 -19.26 44.62
N VAL A 769 -82.25 -19.87 44.91
CA VAL A 769 -83.12 -19.46 46.03
C VAL A 769 -82.33 -19.56 47.34
N ALA A 770 -82.13 -18.44 48.02
CA ALA A 770 -81.21 -18.36 49.16
C ALA A 770 -81.83 -18.74 50.51
N ASN A 771 -83.15 -18.64 50.66
CA ASN A 771 -83.85 -18.82 51.93
C ASN A 771 -85.01 -19.82 51.78
N GLY A 772 -85.20 -20.65 52.80
CA GLY A 772 -86.40 -21.50 52.92
C GLY A 772 -87.64 -20.66 53.23
N PHE A 773 -88.81 -21.27 53.13
CA PHE A 773 -90.08 -20.59 53.38
C PHE A 773 -90.96 -21.46 54.28
N THR A 774 -91.24 -20.96 55.49
CA THR A 774 -92.05 -21.66 56.51
C THR A 774 -93.31 -20.90 56.93
N GLY A 775 -93.63 -19.83 56.20
CA GLY A 775 -94.81 -18.98 56.42
C GLY A 775 -96.05 -19.41 55.65
N GLY A 776 -96.11 -20.66 55.18
CA GLY A 776 -97.23 -21.19 54.39
C GLY A 776 -98.47 -21.51 55.21
N ASP A 777 -99.59 -21.68 54.51
CA ASP A 777 -100.86 -22.10 55.11
C ASP A 777 -100.77 -23.48 55.77
N VAL A 778 -101.60 -23.70 56.78
CA VAL A 778 -101.65 -24.94 57.57
C VAL A 778 -103.01 -25.62 57.39
N TYR A 779 -103.04 -26.85 56.87
CA TYR A 779 -104.22 -27.70 56.92
C TYR A 779 -104.39 -28.30 58.31
N THR A 780 -105.65 -28.35 58.76
CA THR A 780 -106.09 -29.19 59.88
C THR A 780 -106.67 -30.47 59.29
N VAL A 781 -105.98 -31.58 59.50
CA VAL A 781 -106.35 -32.92 58.99
C VAL A 781 -107.14 -33.64 60.08
N GLN A 782 -108.30 -34.20 59.71
CA GLN A 782 -109.24 -34.85 60.61
C GLN A 782 -109.91 -36.06 59.95
N HIS A 783 -109.32 -37.24 60.10
CA HIS A 783 -109.83 -38.51 59.60
C HIS A 783 -110.73 -39.27 60.59
N THR A 784 -110.64 -38.97 61.90
CA THR A 784 -111.55 -39.58 62.88
C THR A 784 -112.98 -39.08 62.67
N ALA A 785 -113.89 -40.00 62.36
CA ALA A 785 -115.30 -39.65 62.19
C ALA A 785 -115.96 -39.27 63.52
N PRO A 786 -116.91 -38.32 63.53
CA PRO A 786 -117.70 -38.02 64.72
C PRO A 786 -118.45 -39.27 65.21
N ALA A 787 -118.20 -39.71 66.44
CA ALA A 787 -118.89 -40.82 67.05
C ALA A 787 -120.12 -40.34 67.82
N VAL A 788 -121.23 -41.07 67.77
CA VAL A 788 -122.36 -40.82 68.68
C VAL A 788 -121.93 -41.21 70.09
N THR A 789 -121.90 -40.26 71.01
CA THR A 789 -121.54 -40.49 72.41
C THR A 789 -122.76 -40.87 73.24
N SER A 790 -123.94 -40.35 72.91
CA SER A 790 -125.21 -40.69 73.55
C SER A 790 -126.42 -40.24 72.73
N VAL A 791 -127.58 -40.86 72.97
CA VAL A 791 -128.88 -40.40 72.45
C VAL A 791 -129.82 -40.16 73.63
N SER A 792 -130.23 -38.91 73.82
CA SER A 792 -131.27 -38.55 74.77
C SER A 792 -132.64 -38.77 74.14
N VAL A 793 -133.46 -39.57 74.80
CA VAL A 793 -134.84 -39.89 74.38
C VAL A 793 -135.85 -39.02 75.15
N PRO A 794 -137.07 -38.84 74.61
CA PRO A 794 -138.17 -38.22 75.35
C PRO A 794 -138.45 -38.94 76.67
N ALA A 795 -138.85 -38.19 77.71
CA ALA A 795 -139.18 -38.76 79.02
C ALA A 795 -140.32 -39.79 78.91
N ASN A 796 -140.30 -40.88 79.70
CA ASN A 796 -141.36 -41.88 79.66
C ASN A 796 -142.75 -41.26 79.88
N GLY A 797 -143.68 -41.53 78.97
CA GLY A 797 -145.03 -40.95 79.02
C GLY A 797 -145.96 -41.50 77.94
N THR A 798 -147.23 -41.12 78.03
CA THR A 798 -148.23 -41.42 77.01
C THR A 798 -148.34 -40.21 76.09
N TYR A 799 -148.12 -40.40 74.79
CA TYR A 799 -148.11 -39.33 73.81
C TYR A 799 -149.36 -39.36 72.94
N VAL A 800 -149.85 -38.18 72.55
CA VAL A 800 -151.00 -38.03 71.66
C VAL A 800 -150.56 -37.87 70.20
N ALA A 801 -151.43 -38.25 69.28
CA ALA A 801 -151.17 -38.10 67.85
C ALA A 801 -150.90 -36.62 67.50
N GLY A 802 -149.79 -36.35 66.83
CA GLY A 802 -149.33 -35.00 66.48
C GLY A 802 -148.39 -34.34 67.50
N GLN A 803 -148.18 -34.94 68.68
CA GLN A 803 -147.20 -34.46 69.65
C GLN A 803 -145.76 -34.77 69.19
N ASN A 804 -144.87 -33.78 69.26
CA ASN A 804 -143.47 -33.94 68.87
C ASN A 804 -142.72 -34.83 69.87
N LEU A 805 -141.94 -35.78 69.35
CA LEU A 805 -140.97 -36.57 70.11
C LEU A 805 -139.57 -36.11 69.72
N ASP A 806 -138.93 -35.39 70.62
CA ASP A 806 -137.60 -34.84 70.36
C ASP A 806 -136.51 -35.81 70.86
N PHE A 807 -135.64 -36.21 69.93
CA PHE A 807 -134.44 -36.99 70.23
C PHE A 807 -133.22 -36.08 70.04
N THR A 808 -132.32 -36.07 71.02
CA THR A 808 -131.05 -35.34 70.92
C THR A 808 -129.92 -36.34 70.80
N VAL A 809 -129.20 -36.32 69.68
CA VAL A 809 -128.00 -37.13 69.47
C VAL A 809 -126.78 -36.27 69.80
N ASN A 810 -125.98 -36.70 70.77
CA ASN A 810 -124.71 -36.06 71.11
C ASN A 810 -123.57 -36.77 70.38
N PHE A 811 -122.70 -35.99 69.75
CA PHE A 811 -121.54 -36.50 69.02
C PHE A 811 -120.24 -36.20 69.78
N SER A 812 -119.15 -36.89 69.45
CA SER A 812 -117.83 -36.71 70.05
C SER A 812 -117.19 -35.36 69.71
N GLU A 813 -117.77 -34.67 68.73
CA GLU A 813 -117.35 -33.37 68.24
C GLU A 813 -118.55 -32.66 67.59
N ALA A 814 -118.36 -31.40 67.19
CA ALA A 814 -119.40 -30.64 66.53
C ALA A 814 -119.67 -31.21 65.12
N VAL A 815 -120.89 -31.68 64.88
CA VAL A 815 -121.30 -32.20 63.56
C VAL A 815 -122.16 -31.20 62.81
N SER A 816 -121.90 -31.04 61.52
CA SER A 816 -122.81 -30.32 60.62
C SER A 816 -123.79 -31.31 60.01
N VAL A 817 -125.08 -31.11 60.24
CA VAL A 817 -126.15 -31.95 59.66
C VAL A 817 -126.69 -31.26 58.41
N THR A 818 -126.40 -31.79 57.23
CA THR A 818 -126.89 -31.26 55.94
C THR A 818 -128.11 -32.05 55.46
N GLY A 819 -129.25 -31.39 55.44
CA GLY A 819 -130.54 -31.93 55.00
C GLY A 819 -131.67 -31.05 55.51
N THR A 820 -132.64 -30.71 54.67
CA THR A 820 -133.84 -29.98 55.10
C THR A 820 -134.47 -30.73 56.26
N ARG A 821 -134.75 -30.05 57.38
CA ARG A 821 -135.60 -30.59 58.45
C ARG A 821 -136.91 -31.04 57.82
N LYS A 822 -137.00 -32.32 57.43
CA LYS A 822 -138.29 -32.95 57.20
C LYS A 822 -138.85 -33.20 58.58
N SER A 823 -139.55 -32.18 59.09
CA SER A 823 -140.66 -32.37 60.03
C SER A 823 -141.71 -33.25 59.36
N ARG A 824 -141.38 -34.53 59.11
CA ARG A 824 -142.40 -35.56 58.99
C ARG A 824 -142.83 -35.83 60.42
N SER A 825 -143.87 -35.13 60.82
CA SER A 825 -144.89 -35.65 61.72
C SER A 825 -145.06 -37.13 61.40
N CYS A 826 -144.51 -38.00 62.24
CA CYS A 826 -144.81 -39.42 62.18
C CYS A 826 -146.23 -39.58 62.73
N SER A 827 -147.24 -39.23 61.92
CA SER A 827 -148.63 -39.53 62.22
C SER A 827 -148.87 -40.99 61.89
N THR A 828 -148.51 -41.89 62.80
CA THR A 828 -149.10 -43.23 62.83
C THR A 828 -150.40 -43.15 63.64
N PRO A 829 -151.58 -43.46 63.06
CA PRO A 829 -152.83 -43.49 63.81
C PRO A 829 -152.80 -44.60 64.87
N VAL A 830 -153.27 -44.29 66.07
CA VAL A 830 -153.50 -45.28 67.13
C VAL A 830 -154.66 -46.18 66.69
N ALA A 831 -154.34 -47.37 66.19
CA ALA A 831 -155.25 -48.50 66.07
C ALA A 831 -154.66 -49.70 66.83
N SER A 832 -155.55 -50.49 67.42
CA SER A 832 -155.29 -51.58 68.35
C SER A 832 -154.31 -52.65 67.82
N SER A 833 -153.46 -53.13 68.72
CA SER A 833 -152.40 -54.15 68.60
C SER A 833 -150.98 -53.64 68.27
N LYS A 834 -150.02 -54.08 69.09
CA LYS A 834 -148.61 -53.63 69.21
C LYS A 834 -147.84 -53.57 67.87
N PRO A 835 -147.22 -52.44 67.49
CA PRO A 835 -146.19 -52.41 66.46
C PRO A 835 -144.79 -52.54 67.08
N ASN A 836 -144.01 -53.53 66.64
CA ASN A 836 -142.55 -53.47 66.73
C ASN A 836 -142.04 -52.80 65.46
N MET A 837 -141.41 -51.62 65.56
CA MET A 837 -140.63 -51.04 64.47
C MET A 837 -139.14 -51.03 64.84
N SER A 838 -138.38 -51.85 64.12
CA SER A 838 -136.92 -51.83 64.06
C SER A 838 -136.45 -50.66 63.19
N ALA A 839 -135.59 -49.78 63.72
CA ALA A 839 -134.84 -48.83 62.90
C ALA A 839 -133.53 -49.48 62.44
N LYS A 840 -133.48 -49.89 61.17
CA LYS A 840 -132.24 -50.32 60.51
C LYS A 840 -131.55 -49.07 59.96
N ALA A 841 -130.45 -48.66 60.59
CA ALA A 841 -129.54 -47.68 60.04
C ALA A 841 -128.83 -48.26 58.81
N ALA A 842 -128.71 -47.49 57.75
CA ALA A 842 -127.79 -47.76 56.64
C ALA A 842 -126.81 -46.57 56.52
N PRO A 843 -125.51 -46.82 56.30
CA PRO A 843 -124.46 -45.81 56.41
C PRO A 843 -124.37 -44.88 55.20
N PRO A 844 -123.75 -43.69 55.37
CA PRO A 844 -123.61 -42.66 54.33
C PRO A 844 -122.52 -43.00 53.31
N ARG A 845 -122.59 -42.36 52.13
CA ARG A 845 -121.47 -42.17 51.21
C ARG A 845 -120.90 -40.77 51.38
#